data_AF-A0A7W9W9Q7-F1
#
_entry.id   AF-A0A7W9W9Q7-F1
#
_cell.length_a   1.000
_cell.length_b   1.000
_cell.length_c   1.000
_cell.angle_alpha   90.00
_cell.angle_beta   90.00
_cell.angle_gamma   90.00
#
_symmetry.space_group_name_H-M   'P 1'
#
loop_
_entity.id
_entity.type
_entity.pdbx_description
1 polymer ?
#
loop_
_entity_poly.entity_id
_entity_poly.type
_entity_poly.pdbx_seq_one_letter_code
_entity_poly.pdbx_strand_id
1 'polypeptide(L)'
;MLTALDPRHVRLAPSPFAAARDRNADWLLALDPKRLLHGFYKNAGLPTEGDIYGGWEQQSLAGHSLGHYLSACVRLAAEGDVRFTEIVALILSELKRCQDARQDYFIGGMPEADRVFGELREGIVRARNFDLNDCWVPWYNLHKLFAGLLDAAKLLESPLAFDLVYKLGHWTAEVTANLDDASWQAMLSCEFGGMSESFAELYARTDEEPFLELAEKFYHRVVLDPLAAGIDCLPGLHGNTQIPKIIGCARLYEVTGDEKYKKIAENFWRFVVESHSYVIGGHGSNEHFGPAGELAQRLTHSTCETCNSYNMHKLTEHLFCWEPKAEYADFAERVRINHILASQNPETGMVCYFVSLLSGHFKHYSTPEDSFWCCVGTGWENHTRYGDGVFFEDAANTTLYVTQFLSCSCVAPEQMVGLTLATAFPQGSAVTLQIATHELSVPFTLKLRQPGWLSTPLALSLNGSPVSAEQTPDGFLTLTRTWREDDRITFEIPLPARHEALLGAPDKLALLHGPVVLAADLGAAPPPGDADGGEPFNAQIPPAPVLLDPETCKFEREVALVPFYQLHGRRQAVYFDRFSESAWAEQEATYRATEAGEHAQRTKLLDTFWPNQMQPERDHNFTGEGYLGGERSAWKFRQAGRGGWFVFTLRTLPDSPMELVCTWGPPQESDVAFTVEVEGVPVARPQLTVERHRHLHETYPLPEALTQGKESITVRVLGESAPLFLAKLQKHLQ
;
A
#
# COMPACT_ATOMS: atom_id res chain seq x y z
N MET A 1 -19.18 -5.17 -22.23
CA MET A 1 -18.71 -4.36 -21.08
C MET A 1 -17.37 -3.79 -21.50
N LEU A 2 -16.99 -2.62 -20.99
CA LEU A 2 -15.64 -2.10 -21.18
C LEU A 2 -14.63 -3.00 -20.45
N THR A 3 -13.50 -3.30 -21.07
CA THR A 3 -12.44 -4.14 -20.48
C THR A 3 -11.07 -3.46 -20.61
N ALA A 4 -10.22 -3.59 -19.60
CA ALA A 4 -8.81 -3.22 -19.72
C ALA A 4 -8.08 -4.20 -20.65
N LEU A 5 -7.15 -3.73 -21.48
CA LEU A 5 -6.31 -4.64 -22.26
C LEU A 5 -5.34 -5.40 -21.34
N ASP A 6 -5.34 -6.73 -21.49
CA ASP A 6 -4.47 -7.70 -20.83
C ASP A 6 -2.97 -7.40 -21.10
N PRO A 7 -2.03 -7.67 -20.17
CA PRO A 7 -0.59 -7.53 -20.42
C PRO A 7 -0.10 -8.31 -21.65
N ARG A 8 -0.76 -9.40 -22.06
CA ARG A 8 -0.53 -10.08 -23.35
C ARG A 8 -0.63 -9.15 -24.55
N HIS A 9 -1.47 -8.12 -24.48
CA HIS A 9 -1.79 -7.21 -25.57
C HIS A 9 -1.08 -5.85 -25.52
N VAL A 10 -0.36 -5.51 -24.44
CA VAL A 10 0.35 -4.22 -24.28
C VAL A 10 1.86 -4.44 -24.16
N ARG A 11 2.69 -3.62 -24.82
CA ARG A 11 4.16 -3.63 -24.67
C ARG A 11 4.69 -2.22 -24.43
N LEU A 12 5.45 -2.05 -23.36
CA LEU A 12 6.10 -0.79 -23.03
C LEU A 12 7.29 -0.53 -23.95
N ALA A 13 7.47 0.73 -24.36
CA ALA A 13 8.67 1.20 -25.03
C ALA A 13 9.68 1.77 -24.00
N PRO A 14 10.96 1.92 -24.36
CA PRO A 14 12.00 2.44 -23.46
C PRO A 14 11.60 3.75 -22.78
N SER A 15 11.48 3.69 -21.45
CA SER A 15 10.90 4.73 -20.59
C SER A 15 11.26 4.44 -19.13
N PRO A 16 11.07 5.38 -18.18
CA PRO A 16 11.28 5.12 -16.74
C PRO A 16 10.45 3.94 -16.22
N PHE A 17 9.24 3.76 -16.75
CA PHE A 17 8.33 2.66 -16.41
C PHE A 17 8.84 1.30 -16.91
N ALA A 18 9.34 1.23 -18.14
CA ALA A 18 9.99 0.03 -18.66
C ALA A 18 11.28 -0.30 -17.88
N ALA A 19 12.09 0.72 -17.55
CA ALA A 19 13.30 0.52 -16.76
C ALA A 19 12.99 -0.04 -15.35
N ALA A 20 11.95 0.45 -14.68
CA ALA A 20 11.48 -0.07 -13.40
C ALA A 20 10.95 -1.52 -13.51
N ARG A 21 10.17 -1.82 -14.55
CA ARG A 21 9.74 -3.18 -14.90
C ARG A 21 10.92 -4.14 -15.09
N ASP A 22 11.97 -3.68 -15.77
CA ASP A 22 13.18 -4.48 -16.01
C ASP A 22 14.06 -4.63 -14.75
N ARG A 23 14.20 -3.60 -13.90
CA ARG A 23 14.86 -3.73 -12.59
C ARG A 23 14.14 -4.75 -11.70
N ASN A 24 12.81 -4.78 -11.75
CA ASN A 24 12.00 -5.74 -11.00
C ASN A 24 12.15 -7.16 -11.55
N ALA A 25 12.15 -7.33 -12.88
CA ALA A 25 12.40 -8.63 -13.52
C ALA A 25 13.80 -9.19 -13.15
N ASP A 26 14.84 -8.36 -13.13
CA ASP A 26 16.18 -8.76 -12.71
C ASP A 26 16.22 -9.25 -11.24
N TRP A 27 15.47 -8.63 -10.32
CA TRP A 27 15.34 -9.12 -8.94
C TRP A 27 14.58 -10.44 -8.86
N LEU A 28 13.44 -10.56 -9.54
CA LEU A 28 12.64 -11.79 -9.54
C LEU A 28 13.43 -13.00 -10.08
N LEU A 29 14.34 -12.80 -11.04
CA LEU A 29 15.23 -13.82 -11.58
C LEU A 29 16.42 -14.17 -10.68
N ALA A 30 16.74 -13.32 -9.70
CA ALA A 30 17.78 -13.58 -8.70
C ALA A 30 17.27 -14.40 -7.50
N LEU A 31 15.94 -14.47 -7.31
CA LEU A 31 15.31 -15.27 -6.26
C LEU A 31 15.14 -16.73 -6.69
N ASP A 32 15.30 -17.65 -5.74
CA ASP A 32 15.04 -19.08 -5.95
C ASP A 32 13.59 -19.42 -5.52
N PRO A 33 12.70 -19.81 -6.46
CA PRO A 33 11.33 -20.18 -6.12
C PRO A 33 11.25 -21.38 -5.15
N LYS A 34 12.26 -22.25 -5.09
CA LYS A 34 12.28 -23.39 -4.14
C LYS A 34 12.46 -22.96 -2.68
N ARG A 35 13.14 -21.83 -2.45
CA ARG A 35 13.25 -21.20 -1.12
C ARG A 35 11.92 -20.55 -0.68
N LEU A 36 11.16 -19.99 -1.62
CA LEU A 36 9.77 -19.54 -1.38
C LEU A 36 8.79 -20.71 -1.14
N LEU A 37 9.05 -21.88 -1.75
CA LEU A 37 8.30 -23.12 -1.52
C LEU A 37 8.65 -23.82 -0.20
N HIS A 38 9.62 -23.33 0.59
CA HIS A 38 10.11 -24.00 1.80
C HIS A 38 9.02 -24.36 2.82
N GLY A 39 8.10 -23.43 3.12
CA GLY A 39 6.96 -23.69 4.01
C GLY A 39 5.96 -24.70 3.43
N PHE A 40 5.75 -24.66 2.11
CA PHE A 40 4.83 -25.54 1.39
C PHE A 40 5.32 -27.00 1.41
N TYR A 41 6.62 -27.23 1.21
CA TYR A 41 7.22 -28.55 1.36
C TYR A 41 7.04 -29.09 2.78
N LYS A 42 7.31 -28.29 3.82
CA LYS A 42 7.11 -28.68 5.23
C LYS A 42 5.67 -29.10 5.51
N ASN A 43 4.69 -28.28 5.11
CA ASN A 43 3.26 -28.54 5.32
C ASN A 43 2.74 -29.73 4.50
N ALA A 44 3.47 -30.16 3.46
CA ALA A 44 3.20 -31.36 2.67
C ALA A 44 3.98 -32.60 3.17
N GLY A 45 4.77 -32.50 4.24
CA GLY A 45 5.62 -33.60 4.73
C GLY A 45 6.80 -33.94 3.81
N LEU A 46 7.17 -33.03 2.90
CA LEU A 46 8.22 -33.21 1.90
C LEU A 46 9.55 -32.59 2.36
N PRO A 47 10.70 -33.12 1.89
CA PRO A 47 12.00 -32.47 2.09
C PRO A 47 12.03 -31.07 1.45
N THR A 48 12.58 -30.09 2.18
CA THR A 48 12.75 -28.71 1.70
C THR A 48 13.94 -28.58 0.76
N GLU A 49 13.74 -28.00 -0.42
CA GLU A 49 14.78 -27.84 -1.45
C GLU A 49 15.41 -26.44 -1.46
N GLY A 50 15.86 -25.97 -0.29
CA GLY A 50 16.52 -24.68 -0.10
C GLY A 50 16.30 -24.12 1.31
N ASP A 51 17.20 -23.23 1.76
CA ASP A 51 17.05 -22.52 3.03
C ASP A 51 15.99 -21.42 2.93
N ILE A 52 15.20 -21.27 3.99
CA ILE A 52 14.10 -20.30 4.04
C ILE A 52 14.62 -18.86 3.88
N TYR A 53 13.84 -18.00 3.23
CA TYR A 53 14.16 -16.57 3.11
C TYR A 53 14.11 -15.83 4.45
N GLY A 54 14.70 -14.65 4.53
CA GLY A 54 14.71 -13.81 5.73
C GLY A 54 13.43 -13.00 5.95
N GLY A 55 13.45 -12.11 6.92
CA GLY A 55 12.33 -11.20 7.20
C GLY A 55 11.05 -11.92 7.62
N TRP A 56 9.91 -11.54 7.02
CA TRP A 56 8.61 -12.12 7.38
C TRP A 56 8.44 -13.58 6.94
N GLU A 57 9.27 -14.10 6.03
CA GLU A 57 9.30 -15.53 5.69
C GLU A 57 9.87 -16.41 6.82
N GLN A 58 10.48 -15.82 7.86
CA GLN A 58 10.87 -16.54 9.09
C GLN A 58 9.83 -16.43 10.21
N GLN A 59 8.69 -15.77 9.95
CA GLN A 59 7.63 -15.52 10.93
C GLN A 59 6.35 -16.32 10.59
N SER A 60 5.30 -16.17 11.38
CA SER A 60 4.03 -16.89 11.20
C SER A 60 3.23 -16.50 9.94
N LEU A 61 3.75 -15.60 9.10
CA LEU A 61 3.20 -15.20 7.80
C LEU A 61 3.95 -15.83 6.60
N ALA A 62 4.92 -16.72 6.85
CA ALA A 62 5.69 -17.37 5.79
C ALA A 62 4.83 -18.02 4.68
N GLY A 63 5.34 -18.00 3.45
CA GLY A 63 4.66 -18.47 2.24
C GLY A 63 3.75 -17.45 1.57
N HIS A 64 3.42 -16.31 2.20
CA HIS A 64 2.63 -15.25 1.56
C HIS A 64 3.34 -14.68 0.32
N SER A 65 4.67 -14.62 0.37
CA SER A 65 5.51 -14.09 -0.69
C SER A 65 5.44 -14.92 -1.97
N LEU A 66 5.27 -16.24 -1.89
CA LEU A 66 5.20 -17.10 -3.08
C LEU A 66 4.02 -16.73 -3.99
N GLY A 67 2.88 -16.35 -3.41
CA GLY A 67 1.70 -15.95 -4.18
C GLY A 67 1.91 -14.66 -4.96
N HIS A 68 2.45 -13.63 -4.29
CA HIS A 68 2.85 -12.37 -4.94
C HIS A 68 3.92 -12.58 -6.03
N TYR A 69 4.94 -13.40 -5.73
CA TYR A 69 6.00 -13.75 -6.67
C TYR A 69 5.43 -14.46 -7.91
N LEU A 70 4.47 -15.37 -7.71
CA LEU A 70 3.76 -16.06 -8.80
C LEU A 70 2.96 -15.07 -9.67
N SER A 71 2.14 -14.18 -9.09
CA SER A 71 1.43 -13.12 -9.85
C SER A 71 2.37 -12.27 -10.70
N ALA A 72 3.50 -11.81 -10.14
CA ALA A 72 4.49 -11.02 -10.87
C ALA A 72 5.17 -11.80 -12.00
N CYS A 73 5.59 -13.05 -11.75
CA CYS A 73 6.18 -13.91 -12.77
C CYS A 73 5.19 -14.26 -13.90
N VAL A 74 3.93 -14.53 -13.56
CA VAL A 74 2.87 -14.79 -14.53
C VAL A 74 2.69 -13.62 -15.50
N ARG A 75 2.74 -12.38 -15.01
CA ARG A 75 2.64 -11.17 -15.86
C ARG A 75 3.81 -11.03 -16.83
N LEU A 76 5.04 -11.24 -16.35
CA LEU A 76 6.23 -11.18 -17.21
C LEU A 76 6.24 -12.32 -18.26
N ALA A 77 5.76 -13.51 -17.90
CA ALA A 77 5.55 -14.60 -18.84
C ALA A 77 4.46 -14.27 -19.88
N ALA A 78 3.37 -13.61 -19.48
CA ALA A 78 2.28 -13.17 -20.36
C ALA A 78 2.70 -12.04 -21.33
N GLU A 79 3.61 -11.16 -20.92
CA GLU A 79 4.31 -10.23 -21.81
C GLU A 79 5.22 -10.96 -22.83
N GLY A 80 5.56 -12.23 -22.60
CA GLY A 80 6.32 -13.09 -23.50
C GLY A 80 7.75 -13.42 -23.05
N ASP A 81 8.14 -13.10 -21.81
CA ASP A 81 9.46 -13.42 -21.28
C ASP A 81 9.54 -14.88 -20.83
N VAL A 82 10.06 -15.74 -21.71
CA VAL A 82 10.11 -17.20 -21.55
C VAL A 82 10.79 -17.67 -20.26
N ARG A 83 11.69 -16.87 -19.67
CA ARG A 83 12.36 -17.17 -18.40
C ARG A 83 11.34 -17.32 -17.27
N PHE A 84 10.31 -16.48 -17.28
CA PHE A 84 9.25 -16.54 -16.29
C PHE A 84 8.23 -17.63 -16.59
N THR A 85 8.04 -18.01 -17.86
CA THR A 85 7.25 -19.20 -18.22
C THR A 85 7.83 -20.47 -17.59
N GLU A 86 9.17 -20.61 -17.60
CA GLU A 86 9.87 -21.72 -16.95
C GLU A 86 9.74 -21.69 -15.41
N ILE A 87 9.86 -20.50 -14.79
CA ILE A 87 9.68 -20.30 -13.34
C ILE A 87 8.24 -20.62 -12.90
N VAL A 88 7.22 -20.14 -13.64
CA VAL A 88 5.81 -20.43 -13.35
C VAL A 88 5.52 -21.92 -13.50
N ALA A 89 6.03 -22.57 -14.56
CA ALA A 89 5.87 -24.01 -14.75
C ALA A 89 6.51 -24.82 -13.60
N LEU A 90 7.69 -24.42 -13.12
CA LEU A 90 8.33 -25.00 -11.94
C LEU A 90 7.44 -24.85 -10.70
N ILE A 91 7.01 -23.64 -10.35
CA ILE A 91 6.18 -23.37 -9.16
C ILE A 91 4.90 -24.21 -9.20
N LEU A 92 4.16 -24.21 -10.32
CA LEU A 92 2.92 -24.99 -10.45
C LEU A 92 3.16 -26.50 -10.29
N SER A 93 4.29 -27.02 -10.79
CA SER A 93 4.64 -28.44 -10.65
C SER A 93 4.98 -28.83 -9.20
N GLU A 94 5.65 -27.95 -8.46
CA GLU A 94 6.03 -28.18 -7.06
C GLU A 94 4.84 -27.98 -6.10
N LEU A 95 3.95 -27.01 -6.37
CA LEU A 95 2.67 -26.87 -5.68
C LEU A 95 1.78 -28.11 -5.88
N LYS A 96 1.75 -28.66 -7.11
CA LYS A 96 1.04 -29.92 -7.42
C LYS A 96 1.59 -31.11 -6.65
N ARG A 97 2.92 -31.25 -6.60
CA ARG A 97 3.63 -32.24 -5.77
C ARG A 97 3.28 -32.11 -4.27
N CYS A 98 3.13 -30.89 -3.76
CA CYS A 98 2.69 -30.65 -2.38
C CYS A 98 1.23 -31.08 -2.15
N GLN A 99 0.31 -30.73 -3.06
CA GLN A 99 -1.11 -31.11 -2.95
C GLN A 99 -1.31 -32.64 -3.04
N ASP A 100 -0.59 -33.29 -3.97
CA ASP A 100 -0.63 -34.75 -4.17
C ASP A 100 -0.10 -35.53 -2.96
N ALA A 101 0.85 -34.95 -2.21
CA ALA A 101 1.40 -35.55 -1.00
C ALA A 101 0.42 -35.48 0.19
N ARG A 102 -0.38 -34.41 0.29
CA ARG A 102 -1.36 -34.25 1.38
C ARG A 102 -2.68 -34.98 1.16
N GLN A 103 -3.15 -35.06 -0.08
CA GLN A 103 -4.42 -35.70 -0.48
C GLN A 103 -5.71 -35.08 0.10
N ASP A 104 -5.62 -33.93 0.79
CA ASP A 104 -6.75 -33.18 1.35
C ASP A 104 -7.06 -31.88 0.58
N TYR A 105 -6.48 -31.72 -0.63
CA TYR A 105 -6.50 -30.51 -1.46
C TYR A 105 -5.81 -29.25 -0.89
N PHE A 106 -5.33 -29.24 0.35
CA PHE A 106 -4.66 -28.06 0.90
C PHE A 106 -3.31 -27.77 0.25
N ILE A 107 -3.03 -26.48 0.07
CA ILE A 107 -1.72 -25.94 -0.30
C ILE A 107 -1.55 -24.62 0.46
N GLY A 108 -0.44 -24.46 1.20
CA GLY A 108 -0.12 -23.23 1.91
C GLY A 108 1.22 -23.32 2.63
N GLY A 109 1.93 -22.20 2.74
CA GLY A 109 3.28 -22.16 3.32
C GLY A 109 3.36 -21.74 4.80
N MET A 110 2.25 -21.26 5.39
CA MET A 110 2.24 -20.72 6.75
C MET A 110 2.50 -21.82 7.81
N PRO A 111 3.23 -21.53 8.89
CA PRO A 111 3.36 -22.46 10.02
C PRO A 111 2.00 -22.78 10.65
N GLU A 112 1.90 -23.92 11.35
CA GLU A 112 0.73 -24.33 12.13
C GLU A 112 -0.61 -24.46 11.36
N ALA A 113 -0.59 -24.47 10.02
CA ALA A 113 -1.80 -24.48 9.18
C ALA A 113 -2.81 -25.56 9.57
N ASP A 114 -2.36 -26.80 9.78
CA ASP A 114 -3.21 -27.93 10.17
C ASP A 114 -3.95 -27.72 11.49
N ARG A 115 -3.31 -27.03 12.45
CA ARG A 115 -3.93 -26.65 13.72
C ARG A 115 -4.93 -25.51 13.50
N VAL A 116 -4.52 -24.44 12.84
CA VAL A 116 -5.32 -23.22 12.61
C VAL A 116 -6.63 -23.53 11.87
N PHE A 117 -6.54 -24.27 10.76
CA PHE A 117 -7.71 -24.64 9.95
C PHE A 117 -8.45 -25.88 10.49
N GLY A 118 -7.77 -26.76 11.25
CA GLY A 118 -8.43 -27.81 12.02
C GLY A 118 -9.38 -27.25 13.08
N GLU A 119 -8.90 -26.28 13.88
CA GLU A 119 -9.71 -25.55 14.85
C GLU A 119 -10.90 -24.83 14.19
N LEU A 120 -10.71 -24.19 13.02
CA LEU A 120 -11.81 -23.59 12.26
C LEU A 120 -12.85 -24.61 11.79
N ARG A 121 -12.41 -25.79 11.32
CA ARG A 121 -13.29 -26.90 10.93
C ARG A 121 -14.11 -27.44 12.12
N GLU A 122 -13.59 -27.34 13.35
CA GLU A 122 -14.31 -27.63 14.60
C GLU A 122 -15.22 -26.48 15.09
N GLY A 123 -15.27 -25.35 14.38
CA GLY A 123 -16.05 -24.16 14.75
C GLY A 123 -15.36 -23.22 15.74
N ILE A 124 -14.06 -23.42 16.03
CA ILE A 124 -13.30 -22.66 17.02
C ILE A 124 -12.70 -21.42 16.35
N VAL A 125 -13.21 -20.24 16.72
CA VAL A 125 -12.74 -18.94 16.24
C VAL A 125 -12.21 -18.09 17.40
N ARG A 126 -10.89 -17.92 17.46
CA ARG A 126 -10.20 -16.91 18.28
C ARG A 126 -9.60 -15.85 17.34
N ALA A 127 -10.34 -14.76 17.10
CA ALA A 127 -9.94 -13.73 16.15
C ALA A 127 -9.60 -12.39 16.83
N ARG A 128 -8.63 -11.68 16.24
CA ARG A 128 -8.25 -10.28 16.48
C ARG A 128 -7.81 -9.67 15.15
N ASN A 129 -7.64 -8.34 15.06
CA ASN A 129 -7.33 -7.59 13.82
C ASN A 129 -6.34 -8.26 12.83
N PHE A 130 -5.31 -8.94 13.33
CA PHE A 130 -4.29 -9.63 12.53
C PHE A 130 -3.97 -11.06 13.02
N ASP A 131 -4.81 -11.62 13.91
CA ASP A 131 -4.59 -12.94 14.51
C ASP A 131 -5.85 -13.80 14.36
N LEU A 132 -5.68 -15.03 13.89
CA LEU A 132 -6.73 -16.03 13.87
C LEU A 132 -6.19 -17.37 14.37
N ASN A 133 -6.73 -17.85 15.49
CA ASN A 133 -6.29 -19.07 16.17
C ASN A 133 -4.77 -19.08 16.44
N ASP A 134 -4.25 -17.94 16.90
CA ASP A 134 -2.84 -17.71 17.25
C ASP A 134 -1.89 -17.81 16.03
N CYS A 135 -2.40 -17.49 14.85
CA CYS A 135 -1.66 -17.41 13.58
C CYS A 135 -1.88 -16.06 12.88
N TRP A 136 -0.84 -15.56 12.21
CA TRP A 136 -0.81 -14.23 11.60
C TRP A 136 -1.51 -14.22 10.24
N VAL A 137 -2.70 -13.60 10.19
CA VAL A 137 -3.52 -13.38 8.97
C VAL A 137 -3.56 -14.56 7.97
N PRO A 138 -3.90 -15.78 8.40
CA PRO A 138 -3.81 -16.99 7.56
C PRO A 138 -4.66 -16.90 6.26
N TRP A 139 -5.79 -16.20 6.28
CA TRP A 139 -6.58 -15.96 5.07
C TRP A 139 -5.93 -14.94 4.11
N TYR A 140 -5.22 -13.93 4.61
CA TYR A 140 -4.40 -13.04 3.76
C TYR A 140 -3.23 -13.78 3.11
N ASN A 141 -2.63 -14.75 3.82
CA ASN A 141 -1.58 -15.62 3.29
C ASN A 141 -2.12 -16.46 2.12
N LEU A 142 -3.21 -17.23 2.34
CA LEU A 142 -3.86 -17.99 1.29
C LEU A 142 -4.32 -17.13 0.11
N HIS A 143 -4.88 -15.94 0.38
CA HIS A 143 -5.29 -15.00 -0.67
C HIS A 143 -4.20 -14.75 -1.72
N LYS A 144 -2.90 -14.69 -1.35
CA LYS A 144 -1.84 -14.49 -2.34
C LYS A 144 -1.65 -15.72 -3.24
N LEU A 145 -1.77 -16.92 -2.67
CA LEU A 145 -1.71 -18.16 -3.44
C LEU A 145 -2.92 -18.28 -4.38
N PHE A 146 -4.13 -17.95 -3.90
CA PHE A 146 -5.33 -17.88 -4.74
C PHE A 146 -5.13 -16.88 -5.88
N ALA A 147 -4.68 -15.65 -5.60
CA ALA A 147 -4.42 -14.62 -6.61
C ALA A 147 -3.40 -15.09 -7.67
N GLY A 148 -2.22 -15.58 -7.27
CA GLY A 148 -1.19 -16.04 -8.20
C GLY A 148 -1.62 -17.25 -9.06
N LEU A 149 -2.43 -18.16 -8.52
CA LEU A 149 -2.99 -19.27 -9.28
C LEU A 149 -4.12 -18.82 -10.23
N LEU A 150 -4.96 -17.86 -9.82
CA LEU A 150 -6.00 -17.28 -10.66
C LEU A 150 -5.41 -16.43 -11.80
N ASP A 151 -4.35 -15.66 -11.54
CA ASP A 151 -3.57 -14.96 -12.56
C ASP A 151 -2.98 -15.97 -13.56
N ALA A 152 -2.36 -17.06 -13.10
CA ALA A 152 -1.82 -18.10 -13.98
C ALA A 152 -2.92 -18.79 -14.82
N ALA A 153 -4.13 -18.97 -14.26
CA ALA A 153 -5.30 -19.47 -14.96
C ALA A 153 -5.98 -18.41 -15.87
N LYS A 154 -5.57 -17.13 -15.83
CA LYS A 154 -6.12 -16.01 -16.62
C LYS A 154 -5.19 -15.58 -17.73
N LEU A 155 -3.95 -15.25 -17.40
CA LEU A 155 -2.97 -14.62 -18.29
C LEU A 155 -2.15 -15.65 -19.08
N LEU A 156 -2.04 -16.88 -18.57
CA LEU A 156 -1.35 -18.00 -19.22
C LEU A 156 -2.28 -19.19 -19.52
N GLU A 157 -3.58 -19.04 -19.26
CA GLU A 157 -4.63 -20.04 -19.50
C GLU A 157 -4.31 -21.43 -18.90
N SER A 158 -3.51 -21.47 -17.82
CA SER A 158 -2.91 -22.69 -17.28
C SER A 158 -3.95 -23.63 -16.63
N PRO A 159 -4.20 -24.83 -17.20
CA PRO A 159 -5.17 -25.77 -16.63
C PRO A 159 -4.68 -26.34 -15.29
N LEU A 160 -3.37 -26.43 -15.10
CA LEU A 160 -2.77 -26.89 -13.84
C LEU A 160 -2.97 -25.85 -12.73
N ALA A 161 -2.81 -24.56 -13.01
CA ALA A 161 -3.08 -23.51 -12.02
C ALA A 161 -4.55 -23.50 -11.60
N PHE A 162 -5.45 -23.68 -12.57
CA PHE A 162 -6.89 -23.79 -12.31
C PHE A 162 -7.25 -25.01 -11.45
N ASP A 163 -6.74 -26.20 -11.77
CA ASP A 163 -6.93 -27.43 -10.98
C ASP A 163 -6.50 -27.26 -9.50
N LEU A 164 -5.35 -26.62 -9.28
CA LEU A 164 -4.81 -26.35 -7.94
C LEU A 164 -5.74 -25.44 -7.12
N VAL A 165 -6.17 -24.30 -7.69
CA VAL A 165 -6.98 -23.30 -6.96
C VAL A 165 -8.44 -23.69 -6.82
N TYR A 166 -9.01 -24.42 -7.80
CA TYR A 166 -10.34 -25.02 -7.71
C TYR A 166 -10.43 -25.99 -6.51
N LYS A 167 -9.45 -26.89 -6.39
CA LYS A 167 -9.33 -27.82 -5.25
C LYS A 167 -9.14 -27.10 -3.92
N LEU A 168 -8.27 -26.09 -3.88
CA LEU A 168 -8.05 -25.27 -2.68
C LEU A 168 -9.32 -24.51 -2.26
N GLY A 169 -10.14 -24.09 -3.23
CA GLY A 169 -11.46 -23.50 -2.99
C GLY A 169 -12.44 -24.48 -2.35
N HIS A 170 -12.53 -25.72 -2.86
CA HIS A 170 -13.36 -26.76 -2.23
C HIS A 170 -12.87 -27.14 -0.82
N TRP A 171 -11.55 -27.16 -0.58
CA TRP A 171 -11.00 -27.30 0.76
C TRP A 171 -11.43 -26.14 1.70
N THR A 172 -11.45 -24.90 1.20
CA THR A 172 -11.95 -23.75 2.00
C THR A 172 -13.45 -23.88 2.30
N ALA A 173 -14.26 -24.39 1.37
CA ALA A 173 -15.67 -24.69 1.63
C ALA A 173 -15.83 -25.71 2.77
N GLU A 174 -15.02 -26.78 2.77
CA GLU A 174 -15.05 -27.81 3.81
C GLU A 174 -14.60 -27.29 5.19
N VAL A 175 -13.48 -26.55 5.23
CA VAL A 175 -12.92 -25.97 6.47
C VAL A 175 -13.88 -24.97 7.12
N THR A 176 -14.69 -24.26 6.34
CA THR A 176 -15.61 -23.23 6.85
C THR A 176 -17.06 -23.69 6.99
N ALA A 177 -17.37 -24.94 6.62
CA ALA A 177 -18.75 -25.48 6.59
C ALA A 177 -19.50 -25.45 7.94
N ASN A 178 -18.77 -25.52 9.05
CA ASN A 178 -19.35 -25.56 10.41
C ASN A 178 -19.43 -24.18 11.09
N LEU A 179 -18.97 -23.10 10.44
CA LEU A 179 -19.00 -21.74 11.00
C LEU A 179 -20.41 -21.14 10.87
N ASP A 180 -20.98 -20.72 12.00
CA ASP A 180 -22.21 -19.93 12.00
C ASP A 180 -21.96 -18.44 11.67
N ASP A 181 -23.02 -17.66 11.48
CA ASP A 181 -22.94 -16.25 11.09
C ASP A 181 -22.12 -15.40 12.07
N ALA A 182 -22.23 -15.68 13.38
CA ALA A 182 -21.47 -15.00 14.42
C ALA A 182 -19.98 -15.37 14.35
N SER A 183 -19.67 -16.64 14.12
CA SER A 183 -18.32 -17.16 13.97
C SER A 183 -17.64 -16.62 12.70
N TRP A 184 -18.38 -16.51 11.60
CA TRP A 184 -17.93 -15.82 10.38
C TRP A 184 -17.60 -14.35 10.65
N GLN A 185 -18.53 -13.56 11.21
CA GLN A 185 -18.26 -12.13 11.46
C GLN A 185 -17.15 -11.93 12.50
N ALA A 186 -16.99 -12.82 13.47
CA ALA A 186 -15.83 -12.83 14.37
C ALA A 186 -14.52 -13.12 13.62
N MET A 187 -14.48 -14.16 12.78
CA MET A 187 -13.30 -14.55 11.99
C MET A 187 -12.84 -13.41 11.07
N LEU A 188 -13.78 -12.73 10.42
CA LEU A 188 -13.52 -11.62 9.48
C LEU A 188 -13.01 -10.33 10.15
N SER A 189 -12.96 -10.28 11.48
CA SER A 189 -12.24 -9.23 12.21
C SER A 189 -10.72 -9.36 12.04
N CYS A 190 -10.22 -10.57 11.79
CA CYS A 190 -8.85 -10.81 11.33
C CYS A 190 -8.73 -10.48 9.84
N GLU A 191 -7.61 -9.89 9.43
CA GLU A 191 -7.34 -9.60 8.02
C GLU A 191 -7.31 -10.86 7.14
N PHE A 192 -8.12 -10.82 6.07
CA PHE A 192 -8.29 -11.89 5.09
C PHE A 192 -7.94 -11.49 3.66
N GLY A 193 -7.51 -10.25 3.40
CA GLY A 193 -7.23 -9.76 2.06
C GLY A 193 -8.44 -9.90 1.11
N GLY A 194 -8.19 -10.33 -0.13
CA GLY A 194 -9.18 -10.48 -1.21
C GLY A 194 -9.70 -11.90 -1.39
N MET A 195 -9.93 -12.67 -0.31
CA MET A 195 -10.57 -14.00 -0.45
C MET A 195 -11.94 -13.90 -1.17
N SER A 196 -12.72 -12.83 -0.91
CA SER A 196 -13.99 -12.57 -1.61
C SER A 196 -13.80 -12.35 -3.13
N GLU A 197 -12.78 -11.57 -3.54
CA GLU A 197 -12.39 -11.41 -4.95
C GLU A 197 -12.01 -12.77 -5.58
N SER A 198 -11.23 -13.57 -4.85
CA SER A 198 -10.75 -14.88 -5.30
C SER A 198 -11.89 -15.89 -5.53
N PHE A 199 -12.89 -15.89 -4.65
CA PHE A 199 -14.07 -16.76 -4.80
C PHE A 199 -15.04 -16.27 -5.88
N ALA A 200 -15.19 -14.95 -6.06
CA ALA A 200 -15.97 -14.40 -7.17
C ALA A 200 -15.33 -14.72 -8.54
N GLU A 201 -13.99 -14.73 -8.65
CA GLU A 201 -13.28 -15.20 -9.85
C GLU A 201 -13.38 -16.72 -10.07
N LEU A 202 -13.44 -17.54 -9.01
CA LEU A 202 -13.73 -18.98 -9.14
C LEU A 202 -15.16 -19.22 -9.65
N TYR A 203 -16.15 -18.54 -9.08
CA TYR A 203 -17.54 -18.59 -9.53
C TYR A 203 -17.67 -18.19 -11.01
N ALA A 204 -17.09 -17.05 -11.41
CA ALA A 204 -17.09 -16.56 -12.79
C ALA A 204 -16.40 -17.48 -13.83
N ARG A 205 -15.79 -18.59 -13.39
CA ARG A 205 -15.12 -19.61 -14.22
C ARG A 205 -15.78 -20.99 -14.18
N THR A 206 -16.75 -21.19 -13.30
CA THR A 206 -17.33 -22.51 -12.97
C THR A 206 -18.85 -22.53 -12.95
N ASP A 207 -19.49 -21.39 -12.72
CA ASP A 207 -20.90 -21.26 -12.35
C ASP A 207 -21.27 -22.11 -11.09
N GLU A 208 -20.30 -22.47 -10.26
CA GLU A 208 -20.50 -23.25 -9.03
C GLU A 208 -20.89 -22.36 -7.85
N GLU A 209 -22.19 -22.35 -7.53
CA GLU A 209 -22.80 -21.62 -6.39
C GLU A 209 -22.04 -21.70 -5.06
N PRO A 210 -21.40 -22.81 -4.64
CA PRO A 210 -20.59 -22.83 -3.41
C PRO A 210 -19.44 -21.80 -3.38
N PHE A 211 -18.90 -21.40 -4.54
CA PHE A 211 -17.91 -20.33 -4.60
C PHE A 211 -18.57 -18.95 -4.48
N LEU A 212 -19.77 -18.74 -5.03
CA LEU A 212 -20.51 -17.49 -4.80
C LEU A 212 -20.91 -17.35 -3.32
N GLU A 213 -21.41 -18.43 -2.70
CA GLU A 213 -21.68 -18.46 -1.26
C GLU A 213 -20.45 -18.10 -0.43
N LEU A 214 -19.25 -18.60 -0.78
CA LEU A 214 -18.01 -18.23 -0.10
C LEU A 214 -17.64 -16.76 -0.34
N ALA A 215 -17.75 -16.28 -1.58
CA ALA A 215 -17.46 -14.89 -1.93
C ALA A 215 -18.31 -13.90 -1.10
N GLU A 216 -19.60 -14.22 -0.91
CA GLU A 216 -20.51 -13.44 -0.07
C GLU A 216 -20.30 -13.68 1.44
N LYS A 217 -19.91 -14.90 1.88
CA LYS A 217 -19.58 -15.18 3.29
C LYS A 217 -18.37 -14.39 3.78
N PHE A 218 -17.41 -14.03 2.92
CA PHE A 218 -16.28 -13.14 3.25
C PHE A 218 -16.66 -11.63 3.36
N TYR A 219 -17.95 -11.31 3.52
CA TYR A 219 -18.46 -9.94 3.72
C TYR A 219 -18.40 -9.50 5.21
N HIS A 220 -17.48 -8.58 5.53
CA HIS A 220 -17.26 -8.05 6.89
C HIS A 220 -18.20 -6.87 7.21
N ARG A 221 -19.39 -7.16 7.77
CA ARG A 221 -20.52 -6.21 7.93
C ARG A 221 -20.15 -4.90 8.61
N VAL A 222 -19.38 -4.95 9.70
CA VAL A 222 -19.02 -3.76 10.51
C VAL A 222 -18.19 -2.70 9.74
N VAL A 223 -17.57 -3.07 8.62
CA VAL A 223 -16.91 -2.14 7.69
C VAL A 223 -17.76 -1.88 6.44
N LEU A 224 -18.37 -2.92 5.87
CA LEU A 224 -19.02 -2.84 4.56
C LEU A 224 -20.43 -2.23 4.61
N ASP A 225 -21.22 -2.47 5.66
CA ASP A 225 -22.57 -1.90 5.79
C ASP A 225 -22.58 -0.37 5.98
N PRO A 226 -21.66 0.25 6.76
CA PRO A 226 -21.48 1.70 6.76
C PRO A 226 -21.14 2.27 5.37
N LEU A 227 -20.27 1.61 4.60
CA LEU A 227 -19.91 2.04 3.25
C LEU A 227 -21.09 1.91 2.28
N ALA A 228 -21.91 0.86 2.41
CA ALA A 228 -23.18 0.71 1.69
C ALA A 228 -24.19 1.81 2.06
N ALA A 229 -24.22 2.23 3.33
CA ALA A 229 -25.03 3.35 3.80
C ALA A 229 -24.53 4.72 3.30
N GLY A 230 -23.26 4.83 2.89
CA GLY A 230 -22.62 6.10 2.50
C GLY A 230 -22.00 6.85 3.68
N ILE A 231 -21.51 6.11 4.68
CA ILE A 231 -20.85 6.63 5.88
C ILE A 231 -19.34 6.32 5.76
N ASP A 232 -18.50 7.34 5.91
CA ASP A 232 -17.06 7.14 6.11
C ASP A 232 -16.82 6.56 7.51
N CYS A 233 -16.40 5.30 7.56
CA CYS A 233 -16.03 4.57 8.76
C CYS A 233 -14.51 4.29 8.85
N LEU A 234 -13.71 4.90 7.97
CA LEU A 234 -12.28 4.62 7.80
C LEU A 234 -11.38 5.08 8.97
N PRO A 235 -11.60 6.21 9.66
CA PRO A 235 -10.67 6.69 10.69
C PRO A 235 -10.33 5.64 11.75
N GLY A 236 -9.03 5.33 11.91
CA GLY A 236 -8.54 4.31 12.84
C GLY A 236 -8.53 2.87 12.30
N LEU A 237 -9.05 2.60 11.11
CA LEU A 237 -8.89 1.32 10.43
C LEU A 237 -7.51 1.22 9.74
N HIS A 238 -6.95 0.00 9.71
CA HIS A 238 -5.78 -0.33 8.90
C HIS A 238 -6.17 -0.33 7.41
N GLY A 239 -5.46 0.44 6.58
CA GLY A 239 -5.84 0.74 5.20
C GLY A 239 -5.85 -0.50 4.30
N ASN A 240 -4.71 -1.18 4.25
CA ASN A 240 -4.47 -2.28 3.31
C ASN A 240 -5.35 -3.51 3.58
N THR A 241 -5.88 -3.63 4.80
CA THR A 241 -6.88 -4.65 5.14
C THR A 241 -8.24 -4.36 4.54
N GLN A 242 -8.64 -3.09 4.38
CA GLN A 242 -9.99 -2.79 3.90
C GLN A 242 -10.08 -2.83 2.38
N ILE A 243 -9.12 -2.25 1.65
CA ILE A 243 -9.24 -2.06 0.19
C ILE A 243 -9.47 -3.40 -0.57
N PRO A 244 -8.81 -4.52 -0.26
CA PRO A 244 -9.09 -5.82 -0.89
C PRO A 244 -10.50 -6.35 -0.63
N LYS A 245 -11.15 -5.99 0.49
CA LYS A 245 -12.57 -6.31 0.75
C LYS A 245 -13.47 -5.53 -0.22
N ILE A 246 -13.08 -4.30 -0.55
CA ILE A 246 -13.78 -3.42 -1.49
C ILE A 246 -13.58 -3.89 -2.93
N ILE A 247 -12.40 -4.42 -3.29
CA ILE A 247 -12.18 -5.11 -4.57
C ILE A 247 -13.02 -6.40 -4.62
N GLY A 248 -13.16 -7.13 -3.51
CA GLY A 248 -14.11 -8.22 -3.37
C GLY A 248 -15.56 -7.80 -3.66
N CYS A 249 -16.02 -6.69 -3.08
CA CYS A 249 -17.31 -6.09 -3.44
C CYS A 249 -17.38 -5.70 -4.93
N ALA A 250 -16.34 -5.09 -5.48
CA ALA A 250 -16.30 -4.74 -6.91
C ALA A 250 -16.49 -5.97 -7.80
N ARG A 251 -15.80 -7.09 -7.50
CA ARG A 251 -15.95 -8.33 -8.24
C ARG A 251 -17.30 -9.02 -8.00
N LEU A 252 -17.85 -8.93 -6.78
CA LEU A 252 -19.21 -9.40 -6.47
C LEU A 252 -20.28 -8.64 -7.28
N TYR A 253 -20.15 -7.32 -7.47
CA TYR A 253 -21.07 -6.57 -8.33
C TYR A 253 -21.05 -7.10 -9.78
N GLU A 254 -19.87 -7.35 -10.34
CA GLU A 254 -19.71 -7.80 -11.72
C GLU A 254 -20.30 -9.20 -11.98
N VAL A 255 -20.37 -10.07 -10.97
CA VAL A 255 -20.91 -11.44 -11.11
C VAL A 255 -22.35 -11.60 -10.62
N THR A 256 -22.87 -10.69 -9.79
CA THR A 256 -24.25 -10.74 -9.24
C THR A 256 -25.19 -9.66 -9.76
N GLY A 257 -24.67 -8.50 -10.15
CA GLY A 257 -25.45 -7.29 -10.44
C GLY A 257 -26.01 -6.57 -9.20
N ASP A 258 -25.66 -6.97 -7.96
CA ASP A 258 -26.16 -6.28 -6.76
C ASP A 258 -25.47 -4.92 -6.55
N GLU A 259 -26.18 -3.85 -6.87
CA GLU A 259 -25.78 -2.44 -6.70
C GLU A 259 -25.36 -2.10 -5.25
N LYS A 260 -25.71 -2.91 -4.23
CA LYS A 260 -25.13 -2.82 -2.87
C LYS A 260 -23.60 -2.82 -2.91
N TYR A 261 -23.02 -3.76 -3.65
CA TYR A 261 -21.57 -3.95 -3.72
C TYR A 261 -20.88 -2.85 -4.53
N LYS A 262 -21.50 -2.42 -5.62
CA LYS A 262 -21.08 -1.26 -6.42
C LYS A 262 -21.00 0.01 -5.57
N LYS A 263 -22.07 0.30 -4.82
CA LYS A 263 -22.18 1.49 -3.97
C LYS A 263 -21.13 1.49 -2.85
N ILE A 264 -20.76 0.32 -2.32
CA ILE A 264 -19.62 0.19 -1.38
C ILE A 264 -18.31 0.63 -2.06
N ALA A 265 -18.04 0.14 -3.27
CA ALA A 265 -16.83 0.47 -4.04
C ALA A 265 -16.74 1.96 -4.39
N GLU A 266 -17.81 2.53 -4.96
CA GLU A 266 -17.91 3.95 -5.31
C GLU A 266 -17.73 4.87 -4.09
N ASN A 267 -18.39 4.56 -2.97
CA ASN A 267 -18.29 5.36 -1.75
C ASN A 267 -16.89 5.29 -1.14
N PHE A 268 -16.32 4.09 -1.01
CA PHE A 268 -14.99 3.91 -0.45
C PHE A 268 -13.93 4.65 -1.27
N TRP A 269 -13.94 4.47 -2.60
CA TRP A 269 -12.98 5.14 -3.49
C TRP A 269 -13.09 6.65 -3.35
N ARG A 270 -14.31 7.20 -3.40
CA ARG A 270 -14.55 8.64 -3.25
C ARG A 270 -14.01 9.17 -1.91
N PHE A 271 -14.35 8.52 -0.79
CA PHE A 271 -13.86 8.94 0.53
C PHE A 271 -12.31 8.95 0.58
N VAL A 272 -11.67 7.87 0.11
CA VAL A 272 -10.21 7.76 0.13
C VAL A 272 -9.54 8.83 -0.74
N VAL A 273 -10.04 9.07 -1.95
CA VAL A 273 -9.45 10.04 -2.91
C VAL A 273 -9.71 11.48 -2.48
N GLU A 274 -10.93 11.83 -2.08
CA GLU A 274 -11.29 13.21 -1.69
C GLU A 274 -10.73 13.62 -0.33
N SER A 275 -10.65 12.70 0.64
CA SER A 275 -10.48 13.06 2.06
C SER A 275 -9.31 12.39 2.79
N HIS A 276 -8.72 11.30 2.28
CA HIS A 276 -7.63 10.59 2.98
C HIS A 276 -6.30 10.55 2.20
N SER A 277 -6.29 10.98 0.94
CA SER A 277 -5.10 10.91 0.06
C SER A 277 -4.23 12.17 0.13
N TYR A 278 -2.91 11.95 0.20
CA TYR A 278 -1.91 13.00 0.00
C TYR A 278 -1.66 13.25 -1.50
N VAL A 279 -0.87 14.28 -1.82
CA VAL A 279 -0.61 14.74 -3.21
C VAL A 279 -0.08 13.65 -4.15
N ILE A 280 0.59 12.60 -3.65
CA ILE A 280 1.08 11.47 -4.49
C ILE A 280 0.00 10.42 -4.81
N GLY A 281 -1.21 10.54 -4.28
CA GLY A 281 -2.30 9.55 -4.36
C GLY A 281 -2.19 8.39 -3.34
N GLY A 282 -1.13 8.39 -2.51
CA GLY A 282 -1.00 7.52 -1.34
C GLY A 282 -1.74 8.08 -0.13
N HIS A 283 -2.13 7.21 0.81
CA HIS A 283 -2.90 7.57 2.00
C HIS A 283 -2.41 6.82 3.26
N GLY A 284 -2.91 7.25 4.41
CA GLY A 284 -2.60 6.66 5.71
C GLY A 284 -1.28 7.11 6.35
N SER A 285 -1.12 6.78 7.63
CA SER A 285 0.10 7.01 8.42
C SER A 285 0.20 5.92 9.49
N ASN A 286 1.36 5.25 9.58
CA ASN A 286 1.51 3.95 10.25
C ASN A 286 0.41 2.98 9.77
N GLU A 287 0.26 2.86 8.44
CA GLU A 287 -0.72 1.99 7.76
C GLU A 287 -2.21 2.34 7.98
N HIS A 288 -2.53 3.14 8.99
CA HIS A 288 -3.89 3.42 9.43
C HIS A 288 -4.43 4.76 8.88
N PHE A 289 -5.73 4.78 8.54
CA PHE A 289 -6.47 5.99 8.18
C PHE A 289 -6.57 6.98 9.35
N GLY A 290 -6.61 8.27 9.03
CA GLY A 290 -6.84 9.37 9.97
C GLY A 290 -8.28 9.87 9.96
N PRO A 291 -8.60 10.96 10.65
CA PRO A 291 -9.83 11.72 10.41
C PRO A 291 -9.84 12.26 8.97
N ALA A 292 -11.00 12.21 8.32
CA ALA A 292 -11.20 12.72 6.97
C ALA A 292 -10.81 14.21 6.88
N GLY A 293 -9.92 14.55 5.94
CA GLY A 293 -9.45 15.92 5.70
C GLY A 293 -8.38 16.43 6.68
N GLU A 294 -7.97 15.68 7.71
CA GLU A 294 -6.99 16.12 8.72
C GLU A 294 -5.59 15.52 8.51
N LEU A 295 -5.07 15.60 7.28
CA LEU A 295 -3.80 14.98 6.90
C LEU A 295 -2.56 15.71 7.45
N ALA A 296 -2.65 17.04 7.67
CA ALA A 296 -1.53 17.86 8.12
C ALA A 296 -0.85 17.36 9.42
N GLN A 297 -1.63 16.89 10.40
CA GLN A 297 -1.11 16.38 11.67
C GLN A 297 -0.59 14.93 11.58
N ARG A 298 -0.78 14.25 10.44
CA ARG A 298 -0.38 12.85 10.20
C ARG A 298 0.78 12.71 9.20
N LEU A 299 1.42 13.81 8.82
CA LEU A 299 2.59 13.84 7.94
C LEU A 299 3.84 13.29 8.65
N THR A 300 4.03 11.97 8.64
CA THR A 300 5.11 11.23 9.35
C THR A 300 6.08 10.51 8.41
N HIS A 301 7.18 9.96 8.96
CA HIS A 301 8.06 9.05 8.23
C HIS A 301 7.30 7.83 7.64
N SER A 302 6.30 7.36 8.37
CA SER A 302 5.43 6.21 8.04
C SER A 302 4.17 6.57 7.24
N THR A 303 4.22 7.62 6.42
CA THR A 303 3.12 7.99 5.50
C THR A 303 3.15 7.18 4.22
N CYS A 304 1.97 6.99 3.61
CA CYS A 304 1.81 6.39 2.28
C CYS A 304 2.46 5.00 2.16
N GLU A 305 1.79 3.98 2.69
CA GLU A 305 2.15 2.57 2.44
C GLU A 305 1.96 2.22 0.96
N THR A 306 2.92 1.54 0.34
CA THR A 306 2.89 1.21 -1.10
C THR A 306 1.71 0.32 -1.47
N CYS A 307 1.32 -0.66 -0.62
CA CYS A 307 0.20 -1.56 -0.92
C CYS A 307 -1.15 -0.85 -1.05
N ASN A 308 -1.36 0.20 -0.24
CA ASN A 308 -2.59 0.99 -0.25
C ASN A 308 -2.85 1.60 -1.63
N SER A 309 -1.80 2.08 -2.30
CA SER A 309 -1.91 2.63 -3.64
C SER A 309 -2.04 1.57 -4.74
N TYR A 310 -1.40 0.42 -4.62
CA TYR A 310 -1.64 -0.73 -5.51
C TYR A 310 -3.11 -1.16 -5.49
N ASN A 311 -3.68 -1.37 -4.29
CA ASN A 311 -5.05 -1.85 -4.16
C ASN A 311 -6.07 -0.77 -4.57
N MET A 312 -5.80 0.51 -4.30
CA MET A 312 -6.62 1.60 -4.85
C MET A 312 -6.53 1.69 -6.38
N HIS A 313 -5.38 1.43 -6.99
CA HIS A 313 -5.23 1.40 -8.45
C HIS A 313 -6.04 0.23 -9.05
N LYS A 314 -5.98 -0.99 -8.48
CA LYS A 314 -6.90 -2.10 -8.84
C LYS A 314 -8.37 -1.68 -8.77
N LEU A 315 -8.81 -1.12 -7.64
CA LEU A 315 -10.20 -0.69 -7.44
C LEU A 315 -10.64 0.35 -8.48
N THR A 316 -9.73 1.26 -8.85
CA THR A 316 -9.97 2.31 -9.86
C THR A 316 -10.23 1.72 -11.26
N GLU A 317 -9.57 0.61 -11.61
CA GLU A 317 -9.79 -0.07 -12.90
C GLU A 317 -11.18 -0.71 -13.00
N HIS A 318 -11.69 -1.32 -11.92
CA HIS A 318 -13.08 -1.80 -11.87
C HIS A 318 -14.08 -0.66 -12.07
N LEU A 319 -13.95 0.43 -11.30
CA LEU A 319 -14.85 1.59 -11.41
C LEU A 319 -14.86 2.19 -12.82
N PHE A 320 -13.70 2.28 -13.47
CA PHE A 320 -13.60 2.75 -14.85
C PHE A 320 -14.29 1.80 -15.86
N CYS A 321 -14.23 0.48 -15.64
CA CYS A 321 -14.92 -0.49 -16.51
C CYS A 321 -16.45 -0.44 -16.40
N TRP A 322 -16.98 0.07 -15.28
CA TRP A 322 -18.42 0.26 -15.08
C TRP A 322 -18.89 1.64 -15.59
N GLU A 323 -18.14 2.70 -15.31
CA GLU A 323 -18.45 4.07 -15.74
C GLU A 323 -17.13 4.81 -16.11
N PRO A 324 -16.76 4.91 -17.41
CA PRO A 324 -15.44 5.37 -17.82
C PRO A 324 -15.27 6.90 -17.73
N LYS A 325 -15.09 7.40 -16.51
CA LYS A 325 -14.77 8.80 -16.22
C LYS A 325 -13.26 9.05 -16.21
N ALA A 326 -12.85 10.21 -16.70
CA ALA A 326 -11.44 10.63 -16.70
C ALA A 326 -10.85 10.79 -15.29
N GLU A 327 -11.66 11.06 -14.26
CA GLU A 327 -11.19 11.22 -12.87
C GLU A 327 -10.53 9.95 -12.32
N TYR A 328 -11.03 8.76 -12.70
CA TYR A 328 -10.39 7.48 -12.39
C TYR A 328 -9.02 7.36 -13.06
N ALA A 329 -8.91 7.78 -14.33
CA ALA A 329 -7.65 7.77 -15.07
C ALA A 329 -6.65 8.85 -14.58
N ASP A 330 -7.12 10.01 -14.10
CA ASP A 330 -6.31 11.04 -13.45
C ASP A 330 -5.75 10.56 -12.09
N PHE A 331 -6.55 9.85 -11.29
CA PHE A 331 -6.06 9.22 -10.06
C PHE A 331 -5.06 8.09 -10.33
N ALA A 332 -5.34 7.24 -11.34
CA ALA A 332 -4.41 6.20 -11.77
C ALA A 332 -3.09 6.79 -12.33
N GLU A 333 -3.15 7.91 -13.07
CA GLU A 333 -1.96 8.68 -13.48
C GLU A 333 -1.18 9.17 -12.26
N ARG A 334 -1.87 9.77 -11.29
CA ARG A 334 -1.26 10.32 -10.08
C ARG A 334 -0.49 9.27 -9.29
N VAL A 335 -1.16 8.16 -8.97
CA VAL A 335 -0.59 7.06 -8.18
C VAL A 335 0.57 6.39 -8.92
N ARG A 336 0.41 6.11 -10.21
CA ARG A 336 1.42 5.43 -11.05
C ARG A 336 2.72 6.21 -11.15
N ILE A 337 2.63 7.53 -11.37
CA ILE A 337 3.80 8.40 -11.50
C ILE A 337 4.41 8.71 -10.13
N ASN A 338 3.61 9.10 -9.13
CA ASN A 338 4.12 9.80 -7.95
C ASN A 338 4.26 8.90 -6.71
N HIS A 339 3.63 7.73 -6.69
CA HIS A 339 3.79 6.76 -5.61
C HIS A 339 4.44 5.46 -6.09
N ILE A 340 3.88 4.80 -7.12
CA ILE A 340 4.36 3.49 -7.58
C ILE A 340 5.75 3.60 -8.24
N LEU A 341 5.93 4.48 -9.23
CA LEU A 341 7.27 4.68 -9.82
C LEU A 341 8.26 5.27 -8.79
N ALA A 342 7.76 6.02 -7.81
CA ALA A 342 8.59 6.64 -6.77
C ALA A 342 9.04 5.68 -5.66
N SER A 343 8.43 4.50 -5.52
CA SER A 343 8.69 3.53 -4.44
C SER A 343 9.82 2.54 -4.76
N GLN A 344 10.22 2.39 -6.02
CA GLN A 344 11.36 1.55 -6.38
C GLN A 344 12.68 2.34 -6.35
N ASN A 345 13.77 1.70 -5.96
CA ASN A 345 15.11 2.17 -6.24
C ASN A 345 15.48 1.82 -7.70
N PRO A 346 15.75 2.79 -8.58
CA PRO A 346 16.00 2.54 -10.01
C PRO A 346 17.36 1.90 -10.30
N GLU A 347 18.27 1.83 -9.32
CA GLU A 347 19.56 1.16 -9.43
C GLU A 347 19.48 -0.29 -8.94
N THR A 348 18.87 -0.53 -7.77
CA THR A 348 18.87 -1.84 -7.10
C THR A 348 17.59 -2.66 -7.27
N GLY A 349 16.51 -2.07 -7.77
CA GLY A 349 15.20 -2.72 -7.91
C GLY A 349 14.40 -2.91 -6.61
N MET A 350 15.00 -2.63 -5.45
CA MET A 350 14.38 -2.75 -4.13
C MET A 350 13.25 -1.72 -3.92
N VAL A 351 12.30 -2.01 -3.03
CA VAL A 351 11.04 -1.25 -2.90
C VAL A 351 10.79 -0.67 -1.50
N CYS A 352 10.11 0.46 -1.44
CA CYS A 352 9.68 1.12 -0.21
C CYS A 352 8.46 0.43 0.44
N TYR A 353 8.45 0.35 1.77
CA TYR A 353 7.22 0.12 2.53
C TYR A 353 6.38 1.40 2.61
N PHE A 354 6.98 2.48 3.13
CA PHE A 354 6.39 3.82 3.23
C PHE A 354 7.12 4.79 2.30
N VAL A 355 6.37 5.56 1.50
CA VAL A 355 6.92 6.62 0.65
C VAL A 355 6.68 7.97 1.32
N SER A 356 7.53 8.27 2.30
CA SER A 356 7.33 9.39 3.22
C SER A 356 7.26 10.75 2.54
N LEU A 357 6.28 11.55 2.97
CA LEU A 357 6.12 12.96 2.58
C LEU A 357 6.56 13.95 3.67
N LEU A 358 7.16 13.47 4.76
CA LEU A 358 7.71 14.29 5.83
C LEU A 358 8.96 15.05 5.34
N SER A 359 8.92 16.38 5.45
CA SER A 359 10.06 17.23 5.10
C SER A 359 11.34 16.84 5.85
N GLY A 360 12.44 16.73 5.11
CA GLY A 360 13.75 16.35 5.61
C GLY A 360 13.99 14.85 5.66
N HIS A 361 12.95 14.02 5.57
CA HIS A 361 13.06 12.56 5.53
C HIS A 361 13.54 12.06 4.17
N PHE A 362 13.74 10.75 4.03
CA PHE A 362 14.11 10.08 2.79
C PHE A 362 13.31 8.77 2.58
N LYS A 363 13.59 8.07 1.48
CA LYS A 363 13.00 6.78 1.12
C LYS A 363 13.86 5.62 1.63
N HIS A 364 13.25 4.66 2.33
CA HIS A 364 13.89 3.41 2.77
C HIS A 364 13.43 2.27 1.86
N TYR A 365 14.32 1.32 1.56
CA TYR A 365 14.05 0.21 0.66
C TYR A 365 14.26 -1.14 1.36
N SER A 366 13.62 -2.18 0.84
CA SER A 366 13.87 -3.58 1.21
C SER A 366 15.32 -4.03 0.95
N THR A 367 15.73 -5.12 1.60
CA THR A 367 16.88 -5.91 1.14
C THR A 367 16.43 -6.98 0.13
N PRO A 368 17.34 -7.57 -0.68
CA PRO A 368 16.96 -8.58 -1.66
C PRO A 368 16.44 -9.89 -1.07
N GLU A 369 16.90 -10.28 0.13
CA GLU A 369 16.63 -11.60 0.73
C GLU A 369 16.11 -11.59 2.20
N ASP A 370 15.94 -10.42 2.85
CA ASP A 370 15.70 -10.35 4.31
C ASP A 370 14.53 -9.46 4.74
N SER A 371 13.76 -8.91 3.79
CA SER A 371 12.56 -8.11 4.09
C SER A 371 11.27 -8.91 3.97
N PHE A 372 10.90 -9.32 2.75
CA PHE A 372 9.68 -10.07 2.44
C PHE A 372 8.37 -9.54 3.08
N TRP A 373 8.30 -8.22 3.26
CA TRP A 373 7.11 -7.53 3.76
C TRP A 373 5.94 -7.58 2.77
N CYS A 374 4.73 -7.20 3.19
CA CYS A 374 3.58 -7.01 2.29
C CYS A 374 3.90 -6.08 1.09
N CYS A 375 4.66 -5.01 1.33
CA CYS A 375 5.11 -4.07 0.31
C CYS A 375 6.21 -4.64 -0.61
N VAL A 376 6.91 -5.71 -0.22
CA VAL A 376 7.85 -6.43 -1.10
C VAL A 376 7.07 -7.23 -2.14
N GLY A 377 6.15 -8.08 -1.69
CA GLY A 377 5.28 -8.86 -2.58
C GLY A 377 4.45 -7.96 -3.51
N THR A 378 3.83 -6.94 -2.95
CA THR A 378 3.07 -5.95 -3.73
C THR A 378 3.96 -5.08 -4.62
N GLY A 379 5.22 -4.88 -4.25
CA GLY A 379 6.24 -4.20 -5.07
C GLY A 379 6.57 -4.98 -6.34
N TRP A 380 6.77 -6.30 -6.23
CA TRP A 380 6.99 -7.14 -7.41
C TRP A 380 5.83 -7.08 -8.39
N GLU A 381 4.59 -7.08 -7.90
CA GLU A 381 3.43 -6.91 -8.77
C GLU A 381 3.39 -5.52 -9.41
N ASN A 382 3.48 -4.45 -8.61
CA ASN A 382 3.40 -3.05 -9.07
C ASN A 382 4.21 -2.78 -10.35
N HIS A 383 5.47 -3.24 -10.39
CA HIS A 383 6.36 -2.95 -11.51
C HIS A 383 6.14 -3.86 -12.74
N THR A 384 5.26 -4.87 -12.64
CA THR A 384 4.74 -5.67 -13.78
C THR A 384 3.37 -5.19 -14.28
N ARG A 385 2.91 -4.02 -13.81
CA ARG A 385 1.55 -3.49 -14.03
C ARG A 385 1.51 -2.09 -14.66
N TYR A 386 2.63 -1.55 -15.11
CA TYR A 386 2.65 -0.23 -15.78
C TYR A 386 1.86 -0.18 -17.10
N GLY A 387 1.62 -1.32 -17.75
CA GLY A 387 0.74 -1.43 -18.94
C GLY A 387 -0.76 -1.50 -18.62
N ASP A 388 -1.14 -1.77 -17.37
CA ASP A 388 -2.55 -1.89 -16.97
C ASP A 388 -3.29 -0.57 -17.12
N GLY A 389 -4.55 -0.61 -17.53
CA GLY A 389 -5.40 0.59 -17.63
C GLY A 389 -4.84 1.73 -18.48
N VAL A 390 -3.96 1.44 -19.46
CA VAL A 390 -3.47 2.39 -20.48
C VAL A 390 -4.42 2.46 -21.67
N PHE A 391 -5.00 1.31 -22.01
CA PHE A 391 -5.96 1.11 -23.07
C PHE A 391 -7.14 0.28 -22.55
N PHE A 392 -8.36 0.65 -22.95
CA PHE A 392 -9.55 -0.15 -22.70
C PHE A 392 -10.36 -0.34 -24.00
N GLU A 393 -10.98 -1.51 -24.12
CA GLU A 393 -11.75 -1.95 -25.28
C GLU A 393 -13.22 -2.11 -24.90
N ASP A 394 -14.11 -1.43 -25.63
CA ASP A 394 -15.54 -1.68 -25.60
C ASP A 394 -15.98 -2.18 -26.98
N ALA A 395 -15.90 -3.50 -27.15
CA ALA A 395 -16.29 -4.19 -28.37
C ALA A 395 -17.77 -3.97 -28.74
N ALA A 396 -18.65 -3.82 -27.73
CA ALA A 396 -20.09 -3.66 -27.96
C ALA A 396 -20.44 -2.31 -28.63
N ASN A 397 -19.62 -1.28 -28.39
CA ASN A 397 -19.75 0.05 -29.03
C ASN A 397 -18.60 0.35 -30.02
N THR A 398 -17.80 -0.66 -30.41
CA THR A 398 -16.62 -0.54 -31.29
C THR A 398 -15.74 0.67 -30.92
N THR A 399 -15.44 0.79 -29.63
CA THR A 399 -14.77 1.96 -29.03
C THR A 399 -13.47 1.54 -28.36
N LEU A 400 -12.42 2.33 -28.55
CA LEU A 400 -11.12 2.19 -27.87
C LEU A 400 -10.85 3.45 -27.04
N TYR A 401 -10.47 3.27 -25.77
CA TYR A 401 -10.08 4.34 -24.87
C TYR A 401 -8.55 4.37 -24.73
N VAL A 402 -7.97 5.57 -24.71
CA VAL A 402 -6.56 5.81 -24.34
C VAL A 402 -6.56 6.71 -23.11
N THR A 403 -6.20 6.13 -21.98
CA THR A 403 -6.33 6.72 -20.64
C THR A 403 -5.00 7.21 -20.09
N GLN A 404 -3.87 6.59 -20.45
CA GLN A 404 -2.54 6.92 -19.92
C GLN A 404 -1.56 7.26 -21.05
N PHE A 405 -0.72 8.27 -20.84
CA PHE A 405 0.23 8.75 -21.84
C PHE A 405 1.61 8.15 -21.64
N LEU A 406 1.70 6.83 -21.80
CA LEU A 406 2.95 6.06 -21.67
C LEU A 406 3.49 5.69 -23.05
N SER A 407 4.81 5.69 -23.21
CA SER A 407 5.42 5.23 -24.47
C SER A 407 5.27 3.71 -24.58
N CYS A 408 4.42 3.24 -25.49
CA CYS A 408 4.00 1.83 -25.58
C CYS A 408 3.29 1.53 -26.92
N SER A 409 3.01 0.25 -27.17
CA SER A 409 2.09 -0.21 -28.22
C SER A 409 1.11 -1.24 -27.68
N CYS A 410 -0.06 -1.36 -28.28
CA CYS A 410 -0.99 -2.46 -28.02
C CYS A 410 -1.64 -3.01 -29.30
N VAL A 411 -2.27 -4.18 -29.16
CA VAL A 411 -3.23 -4.73 -30.14
C VAL A 411 -4.54 -4.99 -29.40
N ALA A 412 -5.58 -4.24 -29.75
CA ALA A 412 -6.92 -4.42 -29.21
C ALA A 412 -7.55 -5.66 -29.89
N PRO A 413 -7.82 -6.76 -29.15
CA PRO A 413 -8.08 -8.07 -29.73
C PRO A 413 -9.47 -8.25 -30.35
N GLU A 414 -10.51 -7.57 -29.83
CA GLU A 414 -11.87 -7.71 -30.36
C GLU A 414 -12.07 -6.80 -31.58
N GLN A 415 -11.44 -5.63 -31.57
CA GLN A 415 -11.43 -4.68 -32.69
C GLN A 415 -10.41 -5.05 -33.79
N MET A 416 -9.42 -5.89 -33.49
CA MET A 416 -8.28 -6.20 -34.37
C MET A 416 -7.54 -4.94 -34.87
N VAL A 417 -7.31 -3.98 -33.96
CA VAL A 417 -6.65 -2.69 -34.22
C VAL A 417 -5.38 -2.56 -33.38
N GLY A 418 -4.27 -2.20 -34.02
CA GLY A 418 -3.03 -1.85 -33.34
C GLY A 418 -2.98 -0.36 -33.02
N LEU A 419 -2.44 -0.01 -31.84
CA LEU A 419 -2.13 1.36 -31.46
C LEU A 419 -0.66 1.45 -31.05
N THR A 420 0.05 2.50 -31.47
CA THR A 420 1.41 2.81 -31.00
C THR A 420 1.46 4.24 -30.50
N LEU A 421 1.70 4.40 -29.20
CA LEU A 421 1.76 5.66 -28.49
C LEU A 421 3.23 6.02 -28.24
N ALA A 422 3.75 6.98 -29.00
CA ALA A 422 5.12 7.47 -28.88
C ALA A 422 5.12 8.82 -28.15
N THR A 423 5.77 8.88 -26.99
CA THR A 423 5.91 10.09 -26.19
C THR A 423 7.12 10.02 -25.25
N ALA A 424 7.56 11.18 -24.75
CA ALA A 424 8.50 11.31 -23.63
C ALA A 424 7.79 11.71 -22.32
N PHE A 425 6.45 11.69 -22.28
CA PHE A 425 5.65 12.08 -21.12
C PHE A 425 6.00 11.24 -19.87
N PRO A 426 6.07 11.86 -18.68
CA PRO A 426 5.80 13.27 -18.37
C PRO A 426 7.03 14.19 -18.44
N GLN A 427 8.14 13.76 -19.06
CA GLN A 427 9.36 14.56 -19.24
C GLN A 427 9.30 15.47 -20.48
N GLY A 428 8.45 15.12 -21.45
CA GLY A 428 8.08 15.97 -22.59
C GLY A 428 6.56 16.00 -22.80
N SER A 429 6.09 17.03 -23.49
CA SER A 429 4.67 17.28 -23.78
C SER A 429 4.15 16.56 -25.03
N ALA A 430 5.03 16.28 -26.00
CA ALA A 430 4.65 15.77 -27.31
C ALA A 430 4.14 14.32 -27.26
N VAL A 431 2.99 14.07 -27.90
CA VAL A 431 2.39 12.74 -28.05
C VAL A 431 2.06 12.49 -29.52
N THR A 432 2.45 11.32 -30.02
CA THR A 432 2.00 10.77 -31.30
C THR A 432 1.34 9.42 -31.06
N LEU A 433 0.07 9.30 -31.44
CA LEU A 433 -0.66 8.03 -31.48
C LEU A 433 -0.81 7.61 -32.96
N GLN A 434 -0.11 6.56 -33.35
CA GLN A 434 -0.22 5.91 -34.65
C GLN A 434 -1.21 4.75 -34.57
N ILE A 435 -2.06 4.63 -35.59
CA ILE A 435 -3.01 3.53 -35.76
C ILE A 435 -2.45 2.52 -36.77
N ALA A 436 -2.64 1.23 -36.49
CA ALA A 436 -2.38 0.13 -37.41
C ALA A 436 -3.67 -0.70 -37.61
N THR A 437 -3.95 -1.10 -38.85
CA THR A 437 -5.20 -1.79 -39.24
C THR A 437 -4.93 -2.94 -40.18
N HIS A 438 -5.50 -4.12 -39.88
CA HIS A 438 -5.37 -5.29 -40.77
C HIS A 438 -6.19 -5.20 -42.07
N GLU A 439 -7.14 -4.26 -42.16
CA GLU A 439 -7.89 -3.94 -43.38
C GLU A 439 -7.46 -2.59 -43.99
N LEU A 440 -7.90 -2.31 -45.22
CA LEU A 440 -7.64 -1.03 -45.90
C LEU A 440 -8.22 0.19 -45.16
N SER A 441 -9.27 0.01 -44.36
CA SER A 441 -9.76 1.01 -43.41
C SER A 441 -10.80 0.45 -42.45
N VAL A 442 -10.68 0.73 -41.14
CA VAL A 442 -11.56 0.20 -40.08
C VAL A 442 -12.37 1.33 -39.42
N PRO A 443 -13.71 1.23 -39.30
CA PRO A 443 -14.52 2.17 -38.55
C PRO A 443 -14.47 1.88 -37.04
N PHE A 444 -14.00 2.83 -36.22
CA PHE A 444 -14.09 2.74 -34.77
C PHE A 444 -14.11 4.13 -34.11
N THR A 445 -14.60 4.19 -32.86
CA THR A 445 -14.53 5.39 -32.02
C THR A 445 -13.28 5.35 -31.15
N LEU A 446 -12.48 6.40 -31.20
CA LEU A 446 -11.36 6.59 -30.30
C LEU A 446 -11.71 7.65 -29.24
N LYS A 447 -11.51 7.32 -27.96
CA LYS A 447 -11.65 8.25 -26.83
C LYS A 447 -10.29 8.49 -26.19
N LEU A 448 -9.76 9.70 -26.33
CA LEU A 448 -8.52 10.12 -25.67
C LEU A 448 -8.86 10.86 -24.38
N ARG A 449 -8.23 10.54 -23.24
CA ARG A 449 -8.45 11.31 -22.00
C ARG A 449 -8.10 12.79 -22.24
N GLN A 450 -8.99 13.68 -21.78
CA GLN A 450 -8.63 15.07 -21.47
C GLN A 450 -8.24 15.11 -19.98
N PRO A 451 -6.96 15.31 -19.62
CA PRO A 451 -6.56 15.40 -18.22
C PRO A 451 -7.33 16.50 -17.49
N GLY A 452 -7.97 16.17 -16.36
CA GLY A 452 -8.81 17.10 -15.60
C GLY A 452 -8.04 18.27 -14.98
N TRP A 453 -6.72 18.16 -14.90
CA TRP A 453 -5.81 19.22 -14.46
C TRP A 453 -5.46 20.26 -15.53
N LEU A 454 -5.97 20.12 -16.78
CA LEU A 454 -5.83 21.13 -17.84
C LEU A 454 -7.04 22.07 -17.92
N SER A 455 -6.78 23.37 -17.97
CA SER A 455 -7.81 24.42 -18.10
C SER A 455 -8.34 24.61 -19.53
N THR A 456 -7.75 23.96 -20.53
CA THR A 456 -8.14 24.04 -21.94
C THR A 456 -8.09 22.66 -22.62
N PRO A 457 -9.02 22.35 -23.55
CA PRO A 457 -8.97 21.10 -24.31
C PRO A 457 -7.68 20.93 -25.13
N LEU A 458 -7.20 19.70 -25.26
CA LEU A 458 -6.04 19.38 -26.09
C LEU A 458 -6.33 19.66 -27.58
N ALA A 459 -5.43 20.41 -28.23
CA ALA A 459 -5.53 20.68 -29.65
C ALA A 459 -4.94 19.51 -30.45
N LEU A 460 -5.81 18.74 -31.13
CA LEU A 460 -5.43 17.56 -31.88
C LEU A 460 -5.18 17.88 -33.35
N SER A 461 -4.20 17.18 -33.96
CA SER A 461 -4.03 17.09 -35.41
C SER A 461 -4.05 15.64 -35.87
N LEU A 462 -4.65 15.37 -37.03
CA LEU A 462 -4.58 14.09 -37.73
C LEU A 462 -3.78 14.28 -39.03
N ASN A 463 -2.73 13.48 -39.23
CA ASN A 463 -1.87 13.50 -40.41
C ASN A 463 -1.36 14.91 -40.75
N GLY A 464 -0.98 15.67 -39.71
CA GLY A 464 -0.48 17.06 -39.81
C GLY A 464 -1.54 18.14 -40.05
N SER A 465 -2.84 17.78 -40.11
CA SER A 465 -3.95 18.75 -40.24
C SER A 465 -4.77 18.81 -38.95
N PRO A 466 -5.18 20.00 -38.46
CA PRO A 466 -6.02 20.11 -37.26
C PRO A 466 -7.32 19.31 -37.38
N VAL A 467 -7.71 18.63 -36.29
CA VAL A 467 -8.91 17.80 -36.24
C VAL A 467 -9.76 18.15 -35.01
N SER A 468 -11.06 18.38 -35.22
CA SER A 468 -12.03 18.51 -34.13
C SER A 468 -12.33 17.15 -33.52
N ALA A 469 -12.32 17.08 -32.19
CA ALA A 469 -12.90 15.99 -31.41
C ALA A 469 -14.10 16.53 -30.61
N GLU A 470 -15.06 15.66 -30.28
CA GLU A 470 -16.14 16.00 -29.37
C GLU A 470 -15.66 15.82 -27.92
N GLN A 471 -15.67 16.90 -27.12
CA GLN A 471 -15.39 16.77 -25.69
C GLN A 471 -16.64 16.32 -24.95
N THR A 472 -16.62 15.09 -24.42
CA THR A 472 -17.75 14.48 -23.73
C THR A 472 -17.70 14.73 -22.20
N PRO A 473 -18.84 14.75 -21.48
CA PRO A 473 -18.88 15.07 -20.04
C PRO A 473 -18.16 14.07 -19.12
N ASP A 474 -17.80 12.91 -19.64
CA ASP A 474 -16.97 11.89 -18.99
C ASP A 474 -15.47 12.27 -18.97
N GLY A 475 -15.07 13.37 -19.62
CA GLY A 475 -13.69 13.85 -19.66
C GLY A 475 -12.86 13.28 -20.82
N PHE A 476 -13.50 12.81 -21.90
CA PHE A 476 -12.81 12.31 -23.08
C PHE A 476 -12.96 13.23 -24.31
N LEU A 477 -11.96 13.20 -25.19
CA LEU A 477 -12.01 13.71 -26.55
C LEU A 477 -12.34 12.56 -27.48
N THR A 478 -13.55 12.59 -28.05
CA THR A 478 -14.15 11.52 -28.84
C THR A 478 -13.95 11.77 -30.34
N LEU A 479 -13.44 10.75 -31.04
CA LEU A 479 -13.13 10.74 -32.47
C LEU A 479 -13.72 9.48 -33.13
N THR A 480 -14.97 9.55 -33.57
CA THR A 480 -15.61 8.49 -34.37
C THR A 480 -15.25 8.65 -35.84
N ARG A 481 -14.44 7.74 -36.40
CA ARG A 481 -13.96 7.81 -37.79
C ARG A 481 -13.80 6.44 -38.43
N THR A 482 -13.64 6.44 -39.75
CA THR A 482 -13.03 5.34 -40.50
C THR A 482 -11.54 5.63 -40.63
N TRP A 483 -10.73 4.84 -39.93
CA TRP A 483 -9.28 4.98 -39.80
C TRP A 483 -8.52 4.09 -40.78
N ARG A 484 -7.23 4.34 -40.98
CA ARG A 484 -6.35 3.58 -41.86
C ARG A 484 -5.00 3.29 -41.20
N GLU A 485 -4.29 2.32 -41.77
CA GLU A 485 -2.87 2.09 -41.52
C GLU A 485 -2.08 3.40 -41.66
N ASP A 486 -1.24 3.70 -40.67
CA ASP A 486 -0.45 4.92 -40.53
C ASP A 486 -1.24 6.24 -40.37
N ASP A 487 -2.53 6.20 -40.02
CA ASP A 487 -3.20 7.39 -39.47
C ASP A 487 -2.54 7.79 -38.14
N ARG A 488 -2.11 9.04 -38.04
CA ARG A 488 -1.32 9.59 -36.93
C ARG A 488 -2.02 10.78 -36.30
N ILE A 489 -2.42 10.62 -35.04
CA ILE A 489 -2.94 11.69 -34.20
C ILE A 489 -1.78 12.28 -33.41
N THR A 490 -1.56 13.59 -33.52
CA THR A 490 -0.48 14.30 -32.82
C THR A 490 -1.04 15.45 -32.00
N PHE A 491 -0.52 15.61 -30.78
CA PHE A 491 -0.88 16.68 -29.86
C PHE A 491 0.23 16.95 -28.85
N GLU A 492 0.19 18.13 -28.24
CA GLU A 492 1.03 18.51 -27.09
C GLU A 492 0.16 18.49 -25.83
N ILE A 493 0.61 17.83 -24.78
CA ILE A 493 0.03 17.94 -23.43
C ILE A 493 0.78 19.06 -22.69
N PRO A 494 0.17 20.23 -22.42
CA PRO A 494 0.83 21.27 -21.64
C PRO A 494 1.19 20.75 -20.24
N LEU A 495 2.35 21.15 -19.71
CA LEU A 495 2.76 20.80 -18.34
C LEU A 495 2.84 22.11 -17.52
N PRO A 496 1.72 22.66 -17.05
CA PRO A 496 1.72 23.89 -16.26
C PRO A 496 2.35 23.63 -14.88
N ALA A 497 2.99 24.66 -14.32
CA ALA A 497 3.22 24.73 -12.88
C ALA A 497 1.86 24.76 -12.16
N ARG A 498 1.74 23.98 -11.10
CA ARG A 498 0.51 23.81 -10.31
C ARG A 498 0.88 23.68 -8.83
N HIS A 499 -0.07 23.97 -7.95
CA HIS A 499 0.06 23.71 -6.52
C HIS A 499 -1.22 23.09 -5.97
N GLU A 500 -1.06 22.29 -4.91
CA GLU A 500 -2.15 21.62 -4.20
C GLU A 500 -1.89 21.71 -2.70
N ALA A 501 -2.88 22.20 -1.94
CA ALA A 501 -2.77 22.33 -0.50
C ALA A 501 -2.88 20.98 0.21
N LEU A 502 -2.18 20.83 1.34
CA LEU A 502 -2.37 19.68 2.22
C LEU A 502 -3.74 19.78 2.91
N LEU A 503 -4.52 18.69 2.87
CA LEU A 503 -5.80 18.64 3.56
C LEU A 503 -5.61 18.92 5.07
N GLY A 504 -6.34 19.92 5.57
CA GLY A 504 -6.23 20.44 6.93
C GLY A 504 -5.19 21.56 7.14
N ALA A 505 -4.42 21.95 6.12
CA ALA A 505 -3.45 23.04 6.18
C ALA A 505 -3.37 23.82 4.85
N PRO A 506 -4.24 24.82 4.61
CA PRO A 506 -4.28 25.56 3.35
C PRO A 506 -2.97 26.30 3.01
N ASP A 507 -2.25 26.76 4.04
CA ASP A 507 -0.95 27.44 3.91
C ASP A 507 0.25 26.46 3.86
N LYS A 508 0.02 25.15 3.63
CA LYS A 508 1.08 24.17 3.37
C LYS A 508 0.83 23.51 2.00
N LEU A 509 1.61 23.91 1.00
CA LEU A 509 1.40 23.54 -0.41
C LEU A 509 2.43 22.52 -0.89
N ALA A 510 2.00 21.60 -1.75
CA ALA A 510 2.87 20.83 -2.63
C ALA A 510 2.87 21.45 -4.04
N LEU A 511 3.98 21.30 -4.76
CA LEU A 511 4.16 21.81 -6.13
C LEU A 511 4.12 20.67 -7.15
N LEU A 512 3.56 20.93 -8.33
CA LEU A 512 3.47 19.97 -9.43
C LEU A 512 3.80 20.62 -10.78
N HIS A 513 4.23 19.78 -11.73
CA HIS A 513 4.42 20.12 -13.14
C HIS A 513 3.55 19.16 -13.98
N GLY A 514 2.40 19.63 -14.46
CA GLY A 514 1.33 18.76 -14.96
C GLY A 514 0.84 17.80 -13.86
N PRO A 515 0.98 16.46 -14.02
CA PRO A 515 0.64 15.47 -12.99
C PRO A 515 1.82 15.10 -12.07
N VAL A 516 3.03 15.60 -12.35
CA VAL A 516 4.26 15.22 -11.64
C VAL A 516 4.41 16.05 -10.39
N VAL A 517 4.40 15.40 -9.23
CA VAL A 517 4.74 16.01 -7.94
C VAL A 517 6.24 16.34 -7.92
N LEU A 518 6.56 17.57 -7.54
CA LEU A 518 7.92 18.05 -7.37
C LEU A 518 8.34 17.95 -5.90
N ALA A 519 9.64 17.77 -5.68
CA ALA A 519 10.25 17.78 -4.37
C ALA A 519 11.55 18.59 -4.38
N ALA A 520 11.85 19.26 -3.27
CA ALA A 520 13.16 19.86 -3.05
C ALA A 520 14.19 18.79 -2.66
N ASP A 521 15.33 18.75 -3.35
CA ASP A 521 16.52 18.06 -2.85
C ASP A 521 17.09 18.81 -1.64
N LEU A 522 17.11 18.15 -0.48
CA LEU A 522 17.65 18.70 0.76
C LEU A 522 19.06 18.18 1.08
N GLY A 523 19.68 17.41 0.19
CA GLY A 523 21.01 16.83 0.37
C GLY A 523 20.98 15.30 0.48
N ALA A 524 22.16 14.70 0.71
CA ALA A 524 22.27 13.24 0.82
C ALA A 524 21.49 12.68 2.01
N ALA A 525 20.86 11.52 1.81
CA ALA A 525 20.39 10.69 2.91
C ALA A 525 21.59 10.05 3.63
N PRO A 526 21.42 9.55 4.87
CA PRO A 526 22.33 8.58 5.45
C PRO A 526 22.53 7.36 4.53
N PRO A 527 23.68 6.66 4.60
CA PRO A 527 23.81 5.36 3.95
C PRO A 527 22.79 4.36 4.54
N PRO A 528 22.41 3.30 3.80
CA PRO A 528 21.62 2.21 4.37
C PRO A 528 22.31 1.62 5.61
N GLY A 529 21.55 1.44 6.69
CA GLY A 529 21.96 0.67 7.86
C GLY A 529 21.36 -0.74 7.82
N ASP A 530 22.04 -1.69 8.46
CA ASP A 530 21.59 -3.09 8.53
C ASP A 530 20.37 -3.20 9.46
N ALA A 531 19.20 -3.42 8.85
CA ALA A 531 17.86 -3.53 9.47
C ALA A 531 17.31 -2.27 10.18
N ASP A 532 15.98 -2.19 10.24
CA ASP A 532 15.14 -1.29 11.05
C ASP A 532 15.46 0.21 11.06
N GLY A 533 16.03 0.70 9.95
CA GLY A 533 15.62 1.93 9.28
C GLY A 533 15.76 3.26 10.03
N GLY A 534 16.43 3.27 11.18
CA GLY A 534 16.58 4.49 11.99
C GLY A 534 17.43 5.55 11.28
N GLU A 535 16.98 6.80 11.28
CA GLU A 535 17.91 7.91 11.11
C GLU A 535 18.96 7.86 12.24
N PRO A 536 20.24 8.17 11.97
CA PRO A 536 21.20 8.41 13.04
C PRO A 536 20.64 9.50 13.97
N PHE A 537 20.42 9.18 15.24
CA PHE A 537 19.67 10.03 16.18
C PHE A 537 20.14 11.51 16.22
N ASN A 538 21.44 11.76 16.03
CA ASN A 538 22.02 13.11 16.01
C ASN A 538 22.00 13.78 14.61
N ALA A 539 21.26 13.25 13.63
CA ALA A 539 21.25 13.79 12.28
C ALA A 539 20.63 15.20 12.24
N GLN A 540 21.37 16.16 11.69
CA GLN A 540 20.80 17.46 11.33
C GLN A 540 19.87 17.24 10.14
N ILE A 541 18.56 17.36 10.39
CA ILE A 541 17.52 17.24 9.36
C ILE A 541 17.35 18.64 8.76
N PRO A 542 17.63 18.86 7.47
CA PRO A 542 17.51 20.19 6.87
C PRO A 542 16.04 20.66 6.90
N PRO A 543 15.76 21.91 7.31
CA PRO A 543 14.41 22.46 7.32
C PRO A 543 13.88 22.62 5.90
N ALA A 544 12.55 22.68 5.76
CA ALA A 544 11.91 22.99 4.49
C ALA A 544 12.39 24.38 3.99
N PRO A 545 12.50 24.59 2.67
CA PRO A 545 12.47 25.93 2.13
C PRO A 545 11.03 26.48 2.22
N VAL A 546 10.88 27.73 2.65
CA VAL A 546 9.56 28.39 2.71
C VAL A 546 9.20 28.97 1.35
N LEU A 547 7.96 28.73 0.93
CA LEU A 547 7.42 29.09 -0.37
C LEU A 547 6.85 30.52 -0.35
N LEU A 548 7.49 31.42 -1.09
CA LEU A 548 7.18 32.85 -1.16
C LEU A 548 6.21 33.22 -2.29
N ASP A 549 6.20 32.46 -3.37
CA ASP A 549 5.17 32.50 -4.41
C ASP A 549 5.04 31.13 -5.14
N PRO A 550 3.87 30.46 -5.10
CA PRO A 550 3.67 29.18 -5.78
C PRO A 550 3.59 29.31 -7.30
N GLU A 551 3.12 30.44 -7.84
CA GLU A 551 2.93 30.63 -9.29
C GLU A 551 4.28 30.73 -10.02
N THR A 552 5.26 31.39 -9.39
CA THR A 552 6.65 31.45 -9.88
C THR A 552 7.59 30.42 -9.23
N CYS A 553 7.07 29.55 -8.35
CA CYS A 553 7.85 28.59 -7.55
C CYS A 553 9.03 29.24 -6.78
N LYS A 554 8.85 30.47 -6.29
CA LYS A 554 9.87 31.25 -5.58
C LYS A 554 9.91 30.88 -4.10
N PHE A 555 11.10 30.59 -3.58
CA PHE A 555 11.36 30.28 -2.17
C PHE A 555 12.20 31.37 -1.49
N GLU A 556 12.36 31.28 -0.17
CA GLU A 556 13.26 32.14 0.63
C GLU A 556 14.76 31.96 0.30
N ARG A 557 15.13 30.81 -0.25
CA ARG A 557 16.48 30.47 -0.70
C ARG A 557 16.45 29.77 -2.05
N GLU A 558 17.61 29.53 -2.65
CA GLU A 558 17.73 28.70 -3.85
C GLU A 558 17.34 27.23 -3.54
N VAL A 559 16.54 26.62 -4.42
CA VAL A 559 15.98 25.27 -4.24
C VAL A 559 16.05 24.51 -5.56
N ALA A 560 16.67 23.33 -5.54
CA ALA A 560 16.58 22.37 -6.63
C ALA A 560 15.26 21.58 -6.51
N LEU A 561 14.23 22.00 -7.24
CA LEU A 561 13.03 21.20 -7.45
C LEU A 561 13.27 20.13 -8.52
N VAL A 562 12.95 18.88 -8.21
CA VAL A 562 13.02 17.73 -9.12
C VAL A 562 11.75 16.89 -9.04
N PRO A 563 11.42 16.07 -10.05
CA PRO A 563 10.34 15.08 -9.95
C PRO A 563 10.54 14.15 -8.75
N PHE A 564 9.53 14.03 -7.88
CA PHE A 564 9.59 13.20 -6.67
C PHE A 564 9.90 11.72 -6.95
N TYR A 565 9.48 11.22 -8.11
CA TYR A 565 9.76 9.86 -8.56
C TYR A 565 11.22 9.62 -8.99
N GLN A 566 12.05 10.66 -9.12
CA GLN A 566 13.47 10.57 -9.47
C GLN A 566 14.41 10.73 -8.27
N LEU A 567 13.88 11.13 -7.11
CA LEU A 567 14.69 11.41 -5.92
C LEU A 567 14.88 10.12 -5.09
N HIS A 568 16.12 9.59 -5.05
CA HIS A 568 16.49 8.38 -4.30
C HIS A 568 17.85 8.59 -3.62
N GLY A 569 18.03 8.07 -2.40
CA GLY A 569 19.26 8.28 -1.63
C GLY A 569 19.47 9.72 -1.14
N ARG A 570 18.40 10.54 -1.11
CA ARG A 570 18.43 11.97 -0.76
C ARG A 570 17.30 12.33 0.19
N ARG A 571 17.51 13.38 0.98
CA ARG A 571 16.50 13.99 1.85
C ARG A 571 15.58 14.88 1.02
N GLN A 572 14.30 14.94 1.38
CA GLN A 572 13.25 15.49 0.52
C GLN A 572 12.24 16.37 1.26
N ALA A 573 11.71 17.38 0.58
CA ALA A 573 10.47 18.04 0.97
C ALA A 573 9.51 18.11 -0.21
N VAL A 574 8.28 17.62 -0.02
CA VAL A 574 7.18 17.69 -1.00
C VAL A 574 6.20 18.79 -0.63
N TYR A 575 5.97 19.01 0.66
CA TYR A 575 5.10 20.04 1.20
C TYR A 575 5.91 21.18 1.84
N PHE A 576 5.57 22.41 1.48
CA PHE A 576 6.26 23.64 1.88
C PHE A 576 5.28 24.59 2.57
N ASP A 577 5.71 25.27 3.63
CA ASP A 577 4.90 26.33 4.24
C ASP A 577 4.89 27.60 3.38
N ARG A 578 3.73 28.27 3.33
CA ARG A 578 3.42 29.40 2.46
C ARG A 578 3.45 30.70 3.26
N PHE A 579 4.37 31.61 2.94
CA PHE A 579 4.39 32.97 3.49
C PHE A 579 4.54 33.98 2.35
N SER A 580 3.72 35.04 2.31
CA SER A 580 3.97 36.15 1.38
C SER A 580 5.32 36.81 1.69
N GLU A 581 5.96 37.47 0.72
CA GLU A 581 7.28 38.09 0.93
C GLU A 581 7.30 39.07 2.12
N SER A 582 6.20 39.81 2.34
CA SER A 582 6.05 40.68 3.51
C SER A 582 5.86 39.89 4.81
N ALA A 583 5.04 38.83 4.80
CA ALA A 583 4.82 38.01 5.99
C ALA A 583 6.10 37.26 6.40
N TRP A 584 6.89 36.79 5.43
CA TRP A 584 8.19 36.17 5.69
C TRP A 584 9.17 37.16 6.32
N ALA A 585 9.31 38.36 5.75
CA ALA A 585 10.18 39.41 6.28
C ALA A 585 9.83 39.87 7.71
N GLU A 586 8.57 39.70 8.13
CA GLU A 586 8.11 39.98 9.50
C GLU A 586 8.24 38.78 10.45
N GLN A 587 8.14 37.54 9.95
CA GLN A 587 7.95 36.34 10.78
C GLN A 587 9.12 35.35 10.77
N GLU A 588 10.11 35.48 9.85
CA GLU A 588 11.23 34.54 9.69
C GLU A 588 11.89 34.16 11.02
N ALA A 589 12.27 35.14 11.86
CA ALA A 589 12.95 34.88 13.12
C ALA A 589 12.11 34.01 14.09
N THR A 590 10.79 34.22 14.12
CA THR A 590 9.84 33.46 14.95
C THR A 590 9.60 32.07 14.36
N TYR A 591 9.45 31.97 13.04
CA TYR A 591 9.30 30.70 12.33
C TYR A 591 10.54 29.82 12.49
N ARG A 592 11.74 30.35 12.25
CA ARG A 592 13.01 29.61 12.43
C ARG A 592 13.25 29.19 13.88
N ALA A 593 12.88 30.01 14.86
CA ALA A 593 12.92 29.62 16.28
C ALA A 593 11.95 28.46 16.59
N THR A 594 10.78 28.45 15.93
CA THR A 594 9.77 27.38 16.07
C THR A 594 10.23 26.10 15.38
N GLU A 595 10.72 26.17 14.13
CA GLU A 595 11.35 25.04 13.42
C GLU A 595 12.50 24.45 14.22
N ALA A 596 13.39 25.27 14.79
CA ALA A 596 14.51 24.78 15.60
C ALA A 596 14.03 24.09 16.88
N GLY A 597 12.98 24.60 17.53
CA GLY A 597 12.36 23.97 18.69
C GLY A 597 11.68 22.64 18.37
N GLU A 598 10.91 22.58 17.27
CA GLU A 598 10.31 21.33 16.78
C GLU A 598 11.37 20.33 16.32
N HIS A 599 12.39 20.75 15.58
CA HIS A 599 13.48 19.90 15.14
C HIS A 599 14.21 19.29 16.34
N ALA A 600 14.57 20.11 17.34
CA ALA A 600 15.20 19.63 18.57
C ALA A 600 14.31 18.66 19.38
N GLN A 601 12.98 18.78 19.30
CA GLN A 601 12.05 17.79 19.88
C GLN A 601 11.97 16.50 19.03
N ARG A 602 11.96 16.61 17.70
CA ARG A 602 11.94 15.45 16.79
C ARG A 602 13.23 14.63 16.91
N THR A 603 14.40 15.27 16.91
CA THR A 603 15.70 14.62 17.19
C THR A 603 15.96 14.39 18.68
N LYS A 604 14.97 14.62 19.56
CA LYS A 604 15.02 14.12 20.93
C LYS A 604 14.58 12.66 20.98
N LEU A 605 13.69 12.23 20.09
CA LEU A 605 13.00 10.95 20.12
C LEU A 605 13.82 9.84 19.44
N LEU A 606 14.09 8.75 20.18
CA LEU A 606 14.89 7.62 19.69
C LEU A 606 14.01 6.44 19.26
N ASP A 607 13.02 6.10 20.08
CA ASP A 607 12.17 4.93 19.85
C ASP A 607 10.77 5.15 20.43
N THR A 608 9.75 4.49 19.86
CA THR A 608 8.34 4.73 20.23
C THR A 608 7.52 3.44 20.18
N PHE A 609 7.20 2.92 21.37
CA PHE A 609 6.29 1.81 21.54
C PHE A 609 4.83 2.29 21.52
N TRP A 610 4.02 1.72 20.62
CA TRP A 610 2.58 1.92 20.52
C TRP A 610 1.83 0.66 21.01
N PRO A 611 1.28 0.65 22.25
CA PRO A 611 0.67 -0.55 22.83
C PRO A 611 -0.62 -0.95 22.11
N ASN A 612 -0.90 -2.26 22.09
CA ASN A 612 -2.05 -2.89 21.44
C ASN A 612 -2.13 -2.59 19.92
N GLN A 613 -0.97 -2.39 19.29
CA GLN A 613 -0.77 -2.40 17.83
C GLN A 613 0.20 -3.53 17.49
N MET A 614 -0.18 -4.44 16.59
CA MET A 614 0.57 -5.70 16.39
C MET A 614 2.03 -5.48 15.99
N GLN A 615 2.29 -4.68 14.94
CA GLN A 615 3.66 -4.51 14.45
C GLN A 615 4.54 -3.83 15.51
N PRO A 616 4.17 -2.68 16.11
CA PRO A 616 4.90 -2.11 17.25
C PRO A 616 5.09 -3.08 18.44
N GLU A 617 4.12 -3.93 18.77
CA GLU A 617 4.28 -4.93 19.83
C GLU A 617 5.30 -6.01 19.51
N ARG A 618 5.46 -6.39 18.24
CA ARG A 618 6.52 -7.34 17.83
C ARG A 618 7.88 -6.66 17.74
N ASP A 619 7.96 -5.49 17.12
CA ASP A 619 9.19 -4.69 17.01
C ASP A 619 9.80 -4.44 18.40
N HIS A 620 8.95 -4.20 19.40
CA HIS A 620 9.33 -3.94 20.79
C HIS A 620 9.30 -5.18 21.69
N ASN A 621 9.26 -6.41 21.14
CA ASN A 621 9.30 -7.67 21.91
C ASN A 621 8.30 -7.73 23.10
N PHE A 622 7.08 -7.23 22.90
CA PHE A 622 6.08 -7.09 23.95
C PHE A 622 5.60 -8.46 24.47
N THR A 623 5.59 -8.63 25.80
CA THR A 623 5.03 -9.81 26.46
C THR A 623 4.58 -9.49 27.90
N GLY A 624 3.80 -10.38 28.54
CA GLY A 624 3.28 -10.16 29.88
C GLY A 624 2.33 -11.24 30.37
N GLU A 625 1.76 -11.01 31.55
CA GLU A 625 0.80 -11.90 32.20
C GLU A 625 -0.25 -11.06 32.95
N GLY A 626 -1.52 -11.48 32.92
CA GLY A 626 -2.60 -10.76 33.63
C GLY A 626 -2.83 -9.33 33.13
N TYR A 627 -2.45 -9.02 31.89
CA TYR A 627 -2.74 -7.74 31.23
C TYR A 627 -3.97 -7.84 30.32
N LEU A 628 -4.53 -6.68 29.99
CA LEU A 628 -5.58 -6.51 28.98
C LEU A 628 -5.16 -5.43 27.97
N GLY A 629 -5.87 -5.35 26.85
CA GLY A 629 -5.75 -4.23 25.93
C GLY A 629 -7.11 -3.77 25.43
N GLY A 630 -7.14 -2.60 24.81
CA GLY A 630 -8.34 -2.03 24.22
C GLY A 630 -8.04 -0.74 23.46
N GLU A 631 -9.08 0.05 23.26
CA GLU A 631 -9.00 1.35 22.58
C GLU A 631 -9.89 2.38 23.31
N ARG A 632 -9.46 3.65 23.37
CA ARG A 632 -10.30 4.78 23.81
C ARG A 632 -9.95 6.01 22.97
N SER A 633 -10.95 6.74 22.49
CA SER A 633 -10.75 7.99 21.73
C SER A 633 -9.78 7.86 20.54
N ALA A 634 -9.83 6.74 19.80
CA ALA A 634 -8.91 6.36 18.71
C ALA A 634 -7.44 6.10 19.10
N TRP A 635 -7.13 5.95 20.40
CA TRP A 635 -5.83 5.48 20.88
C TRP A 635 -5.93 4.06 21.45
N LYS A 636 -5.03 3.17 21.02
CA LYS A 636 -4.94 1.77 21.49
C LYS A 636 -4.05 1.69 22.73
N PHE A 637 -4.36 0.79 23.67
CA PHE A 637 -3.66 0.68 24.96
C PHE A 637 -3.44 -0.74 25.45
N ARG A 638 -2.43 -0.90 26.32
CA ARG A 638 -2.26 -2.05 27.22
C ARG A 638 -2.37 -1.61 28.68
N GLN A 639 -2.89 -2.48 29.53
CA GLN A 639 -3.09 -2.21 30.96
C GLN A 639 -2.82 -3.49 31.75
N ALA A 640 -2.03 -3.42 32.82
CA ALA A 640 -1.79 -4.54 33.72
C ALA A 640 -2.93 -4.62 34.76
N GLY A 641 -3.49 -5.82 34.96
CA GLY A 641 -4.50 -6.08 35.98
C GLY A 641 -3.90 -6.26 37.39
N ARG A 642 -4.72 -6.66 38.36
CA ARG A 642 -4.27 -6.89 39.74
C ARG A 642 -3.25 -8.03 39.81
N GLY A 643 -2.00 -7.69 40.15
CA GLY A 643 -0.87 -8.62 40.14
C GLY A 643 -0.33 -8.95 38.74
N GLY A 644 -0.93 -8.39 37.69
CA GLY A 644 -0.46 -8.52 36.32
C GLY A 644 0.74 -7.63 36.02
N TRP A 645 1.33 -7.84 34.85
CA TRP A 645 2.49 -7.12 34.36
C TRP A 645 2.62 -7.22 32.85
N PHE A 646 3.33 -6.28 32.25
CA PHE A 646 3.82 -6.40 30.87
C PHE A 646 5.21 -5.76 30.73
N VAL A 647 5.97 -6.22 29.75
CA VAL A 647 7.31 -5.74 29.39
C VAL A 647 7.38 -5.51 27.89
N PHE A 648 8.22 -4.56 27.48
CA PHE A 648 8.60 -4.30 26.09
C PHE A 648 10.03 -3.74 26.08
N THR A 649 10.64 -3.68 24.90
CA THR A 649 12.01 -3.24 24.67
C THR A 649 11.99 -1.92 23.90
N LEU A 650 12.82 -0.95 24.29
CA LEU A 650 13.09 0.27 23.52
C LEU A 650 14.58 0.32 23.17
N ARG A 651 14.92 0.71 21.94
CA ARG A 651 16.29 1.03 21.53
C ARG A 651 16.84 2.19 22.37
N THR A 652 18.11 2.11 22.76
CA THR A 652 18.81 3.13 23.56
C THR A 652 20.14 3.53 22.93
N LEU A 653 20.70 4.66 23.39
CA LEU A 653 22.07 5.05 23.07
C LEU A 653 22.97 4.75 24.28
N PRO A 654 24.16 4.17 24.06
CA PRO A 654 25.06 3.79 25.15
C PRO A 654 25.71 4.99 25.85
N ASP A 655 25.97 6.07 25.11
CA ASP A 655 26.74 7.24 25.58
C ASP A 655 25.88 8.51 25.56
N SER A 656 24.66 8.45 26.13
CA SER A 656 23.78 9.62 26.24
C SER A 656 22.79 9.50 27.40
N PRO A 657 22.55 10.58 28.17
CA PRO A 657 21.44 10.65 29.11
C PRO A 657 20.09 10.47 28.39
N MET A 658 19.24 9.59 28.90
CA MET A 658 17.92 9.28 28.33
C MET A 658 16.80 9.55 29.35
N GLU A 659 15.58 9.76 28.85
CA GLU A 659 14.36 9.82 29.63
C GLU A 659 13.26 8.99 28.93
N LEU A 660 12.49 8.25 29.74
CA LEU A 660 11.32 7.50 29.30
C LEU A 660 10.08 8.37 29.46
N VAL A 661 9.33 8.59 28.38
CA VAL A 661 8.05 9.32 28.41
C VAL A 661 6.90 8.35 28.18
N CYS A 662 6.02 8.22 29.18
CA CYS A 662 4.83 7.37 29.09
C CYS A 662 3.57 8.24 29.03
N THR A 663 2.64 7.89 28.13
CA THR A 663 1.31 8.51 28.05
C THR A 663 0.29 7.59 28.68
N TRP A 664 -0.20 7.98 29.84
CA TRP A 664 -1.15 7.22 30.64
C TRP A 664 -2.59 7.70 30.43
N GLY A 665 -3.51 6.75 30.43
CA GLY A 665 -4.94 6.99 30.47
C GLY A 665 -5.47 7.25 31.87
N PRO A 666 -6.69 7.80 31.97
CA PRO A 666 -7.40 7.84 33.24
C PRO A 666 -7.81 6.41 33.66
N PRO A 667 -7.64 6.04 34.95
CA PRO A 667 -8.21 4.81 35.48
C PRO A 667 -9.74 4.92 35.53
N GLN A 668 -10.44 3.79 35.44
CA GLN A 668 -11.90 3.77 35.33
C GLN A 668 -12.64 3.53 36.66
N GLU A 669 -12.13 2.64 37.52
CA GLU A 669 -12.89 2.14 38.67
C GLU A 669 -12.40 2.67 40.02
N SER A 670 -11.09 2.87 40.17
CA SER A 670 -10.46 3.37 41.39
C SER A 670 -9.09 3.96 41.09
N ASP A 671 -8.55 4.75 42.02
CA ASP A 671 -7.21 5.33 41.91
C ASP A 671 -6.14 4.22 41.90
N VAL A 672 -5.17 4.31 40.99
CA VAL A 672 -4.15 3.28 40.76
C VAL A 672 -2.76 3.77 41.12
N ALA A 673 -1.98 2.88 41.74
CA ALA A 673 -0.56 3.08 42.04
C ALA A 673 0.23 1.83 41.63
N PHE A 674 1.14 1.99 40.69
CA PHE A 674 1.88 0.90 40.05
C PHE A 674 3.37 1.26 39.93
N THR A 675 4.21 0.32 39.51
CA THR A 675 5.65 0.56 39.31
C THR A 675 6.02 0.50 37.84
N VAL A 676 6.89 1.42 37.40
CA VAL A 676 7.59 1.34 36.13
C VAL A 676 9.05 1.02 36.43
N GLU A 677 9.53 -0.10 35.89
CA GLU A 677 10.93 -0.51 35.95
C GLU A 677 11.58 -0.34 34.58
N VAL A 678 12.87 -0.03 34.58
CA VAL A 678 13.75 -0.15 33.42
C VAL A 678 14.89 -1.08 33.81
N GLU A 679 15.14 -2.12 33.02
CA GLU A 679 16.20 -3.12 33.29
C GLU A 679 16.09 -3.76 34.69
N GLY A 680 14.85 -3.97 35.16
CA GLY A 680 14.55 -4.50 36.51
C GLY A 680 14.80 -3.51 37.66
N VAL A 681 15.08 -2.24 37.36
CA VAL A 681 15.27 -1.16 38.36
C VAL A 681 14.05 -0.24 38.35
N PRO A 682 13.33 -0.06 39.49
CA PRO A 682 12.22 0.89 39.59
C PRO A 682 12.66 2.33 39.32
N VAL A 683 12.19 2.92 38.21
CA VAL A 683 12.46 4.32 37.83
C VAL A 683 11.31 5.26 38.20
N ALA A 684 10.08 4.74 38.28
CA ALA A 684 8.91 5.52 38.70
C ALA A 684 7.87 4.69 39.45
N ARG A 685 7.04 5.38 40.24
CA ARG A 685 5.83 4.83 40.87
C ARG A 685 4.64 5.77 40.66
N PRO A 686 4.02 5.79 39.46
CA PRO A 686 2.94 6.70 39.15
C PRO A 686 1.74 6.51 40.09
N GLN A 687 1.04 7.60 40.36
CA GLN A 687 -0.21 7.62 41.14
C GLN A 687 -1.26 8.40 40.34
N LEU A 688 -2.28 7.70 39.84
CA LEU A 688 -3.27 8.24 38.93
C LEU A 688 -4.67 8.12 39.54
N THR A 689 -5.39 9.23 39.55
CA THR A 689 -6.73 9.34 40.17
C THR A 689 -7.85 9.41 39.13
N VAL A 690 -9.03 8.89 39.49
CA VAL A 690 -10.21 8.81 38.60
C VAL A 690 -10.76 10.21 38.21
N GLU A 691 -10.51 11.23 39.03
CA GLU A 691 -10.91 12.62 38.76
C GLU A 691 -10.21 13.26 37.54
N ARG A 692 -9.15 12.64 37.00
CA ARG A 692 -8.47 13.15 35.79
C ARG A 692 -9.22 12.71 34.54
N HIS A 693 -9.74 13.67 33.76
CA HIS A 693 -10.45 13.39 32.49
C HIS A 693 -9.57 13.58 31.23
N ARG A 694 -8.24 13.43 31.34
CA ARG A 694 -7.30 13.64 30.24
C ARG A 694 -6.14 12.65 30.31
N HIS A 695 -5.51 12.38 29.16
CA HIS A 695 -4.23 11.69 29.09
C HIS A 695 -3.16 12.46 29.87
N LEU A 696 -2.27 11.72 30.54
CA LEU A 696 -1.13 12.29 31.25
C LEU A 696 0.16 11.82 30.60
N HIS A 697 0.98 12.77 30.16
CA HIS A 697 2.35 12.51 29.72
C HIS A 697 3.27 12.66 30.95
N GLU A 698 3.85 11.56 31.43
CA GLU A 698 4.85 11.57 32.49
C GLU A 698 6.24 11.29 31.91
N THR A 699 7.25 12.00 32.40
CA THR A 699 8.65 11.86 31.99
C THR A 699 9.49 11.34 33.15
N TYR A 700 10.25 10.28 32.91
CA TYR A 700 11.13 9.64 33.89
C TYR A 700 12.58 9.71 33.38
N PRO A 701 13.42 10.62 33.92
CA PRO A 701 14.86 10.62 33.63
C PRO A 701 15.49 9.30 34.05
N LEU A 702 16.24 8.65 33.15
CA LEU A 702 16.87 7.38 33.43
C LEU A 702 18.28 7.59 33.99
N PRO A 703 18.67 6.91 35.08
CA PRO A 703 20.07 6.84 35.49
C PRO A 703 20.93 6.27 34.35
N GLU A 704 22.04 6.94 34.05
CA GLU A 704 22.98 6.59 32.97
C GLU A 704 23.41 5.10 33.01
N ALA A 705 23.60 4.54 34.20
CA ALA A 705 23.93 3.13 34.42
C ALA A 705 22.86 2.12 33.93
N LEU A 706 21.64 2.54 33.59
CA LEU A 706 20.63 1.68 32.98
C LEU A 706 20.80 1.55 31.46
N THR A 707 21.31 2.59 30.79
CA THR A 707 21.49 2.67 29.33
C THR A 707 22.94 2.47 28.90
N GLN A 708 23.91 2.69 29.80
CA GLN A 708 25.34 2.68 29.47
C GLN A 708 25.79 1.36 28.83
N GLY A 709 26.43 1.47 27.65
CA GLY A 709 26.96 0.33 26.91
C GLY A 709 25.90 -0.60 26.30
N LYS A 710 24.66 -0.14 26.14
CA LYS A 710 23.56 -0.92 25.52
C LYS A 710 23.02 -0.25 24.26
N GLU A 711 22.44 -1.08 23.41
CA GLU A 711 21.69 -0.68 22.21
C GLU A 711 20.17 -0.76 22.42
N SER A 712 19.72 -1.43 23.49
CA SER A 712 18.32 -1.50 23.91
C SER A 712 18.17 -1.65 25.44
N ILE A 713 16.98 -1.32 25.95
CA ILE A 713 16.57 -1.49 27.34
C ILE A 713 15.16 -2.10 27.41
N THR A 714 14.93 -2.93 28.42
CA THR A 714 13.60 -3.41 28.78
C THR A 714 12.88 -2.41 29.68
N VAL A 715 11.59 -2.18 29.42
CA VAL A 715 10.68 -1.35 30.21
C VAL A 715 9.53 -2.25 30.69
N ARG A 716 9.31 -2.31 32.01
CA ARG A 716 8.29 -3.16 32.62
C ARG A 716 7.29 -2.35 33.43
N VAL A 717 6.01 -2.70 33.30
CA VAL A 717 4.91 -2.13 34.09
C VAL A 717 4.37 -3.22 35.02
N LEU A 718 4.27 -2.91 36.31
CA LEU A 718 3.99 -3.88 37.39
C LEU A 718 2.85 -3.43 38.30
N GLY A 719 1.87 -4.33 38.51
CA GLY A 719 0.70 -4.10 39.34
C GLY A 719 -0.50 -3.57 38.55
N GLU A 720 -1.58 -3.24 39.27
CA GLU A 720 -2.81 -2.71 38.67
C GLU A 720 -2.52 -1.32 38.08
N SER A 721 -2.30 -1.26 36.77
CA SER A 721 -1.83 -0.06 36.09
C SER A 721 -2.98 0.80 35.55
N ALA A 722 -2.67 2.04 35.20
CA ALA A 722 -3.47 2.77 34.23
C ALA A 722 -3.24 2.23 32.81
N PRO A 723 -4.13 2.52 31.84
CA PRO A 723 -3.86 2.30 30.42
C PRO A 723 -2.57 2.99 29.96
N LEU A 724 -1.62 2.27 29.39
CA LEU A 724 -0.50 2.84 28.63
C LEU A 724 -0.94 2.98 27.17
N PHE A 725 -0.96 4.21 26.67
CA PHE A 725 -1.30 4.53 25.26
C PHE A 725 -0.07 4.76 24.37
N LEU A 726 1.09 5.03 24.97
CA LEU A 726 2.34 5.35 24.28
C LEU A 726 3.50 5.26 25.26
N ALA A 727 4.62 4.68 24.86
CA ALA A 727 5.91 4.86 25.54
C ALA A 727 6.98 5.30 24.55
N LYS A 728 7.84 6.23 24.95
CA LYS A 728 8.88 6.84 24.13
C LYS A 728 10.20 6.85 24.88
N LEU A 729 11.29 6.45 24.23
CA LEU A 729 12.63 6.78 24.73
C LEU A 729 13.16 8.00 23.99
N GLN A 730 13.64 9.00 24.73
CA GLN A 730 14.16 10.22 24.17
C GLN A 730 15.37 10.73 24.97
N LYS A 731 16.28 11.50 24.38
CA LYS A 731 17.43 12.04 25.14
C LYS A 731 16.98 12.99 26.23
N HIS A 732 17.59 12.92 27.40
CA HIS A 732 17.42 13.96 28.42
C HIS A 732 18.26 15.19 28.02
N LEU A 733 17.60 16.34 27.89
CA LEU A 733 18.24 17.63 27.60
C LEU A 733 18.34 18.43 28.91
N GLN A 734 19.54 18.95 29.19
CA GLN A 734 19.84 19.82 30.35
C GLN A 734 19.57 21.29 30.05
#